data_AF-A0A946TE63-F1
#
_entry.id   AF-A0A946TE63-F1
#
_cell.length_a   1.000
_cell.length_b   1.000
_cell.length_c   1.000
_cell.angle_alpha   90.00
_cell.angle_beta   90.00
_cell.angle_gamma   90.00
#
_symmetry.space_group_name_H-M   'P 1'
#
loop_
_entity.id
_entity.type
_entity.pdbx_description
1 polymer ?
#
loop_
_entity_poly.entity_id
_entity_poly.type
_entity_poly.pdbx_seq_one_letter_code
_entity_poly.pdbx_strand_id
1 'polypeptide(L)'
;MKIGTNITATIAATSLAKNERAMAQSMQRLSTGLKINSAADDVAGLAMVDRMTAQSKGLSQAVQNANDAIGMIQTADGAISGVTDMLQRMRELSVQAVSDTNTDSDRQALDLEYQALKSELTRIFSQTQWNGENLLDGSHFGATTSFQVGANVSQTIEMSLGAFSTATLGRTTQYGSHLSTAPTSAQVSQPTSSYVTTNDTTGTWTQRGSDIDGEAAGDESGWSTVMSNDGNTITISAPRNDGAGADSGHIRIFDWSGSNWVQRGQDIDGEAKTFTNGDFSSSTVSVNGNVASIDGWDIYLEQLKLGSLGATGPSNVASYATPSDSTPNPTNGGGRTSLGDQNVPSSASYNYSVDGSSLRMYSNMTTASGGDVVHGPYVVSKEPVYVAAGSDLSFEWRAQGGSDAFDVYAYALNTDTGETINLLNETGSGINDSGWQTVTVEIPTTGNYKFVFVSGTFDESFGRAAGASLYIDNVNVGAAPGALSYNQLLANLTEAGALTSIAMSEDGDTVSIADFGAESTAGQVRVYSWNGSAWIQKGVDLVGESPGDAVSSISMSGDGDTIVVGASYNDGNGTDAGHARIYDWNGSSWVQRSNDIDGQSAADYSGQSVSISDDGNTMALSSPGNNSNGNDSGHVRIFTWSGTAWTAVGNPIVGESAEDKINNVSISTDGETIAVGATGNDGNGANSGHVRIYTWNGTAWVQQGADIDGEAAGDMSGYSVALSDAGDTVAIGAPENDGNGSNAGHVRLYDWNGTAWVQRGADLDGETSDDLSGSSVSINSIGSTVVIGATGNNGNGADSGHSRVYDWPTTTTLVHTAGVDEIDFNNRDLVQGDRITLTITGGTEIQGVIGTEGLDALLTEMAAQIEAQSGYLLQPLRRLEC
;
A
#
# COMPACT_ATOMS: atom_id res chain seq x y z
N MET A 1 -104.49 35.42 19.40
CA MET A 1 -103.81 34.13 19.58
C MET A 1 -102.40 34.42 20.07
N LYS A 2 -102.14 34.24 21.37
CA LYS A 2 -100.78 34.33 21.91
C LYS A 2 -100.03 33.11 21.40
N ILE A 3 -99.07 33.29 20.50
CA ILE A 3 -98.05 32.28 20.25
C ILE A 3 -97.20 32.29 21.52
N GLY A 4 -97.57 31.46 22.49
CA GLY A 4 -96.76 31.21 23.66
C GLY A 4 -95.53 30.45 23.18
N THR A 5 -94.48 31.17 22.81
CA THR A 5 -93.16 30.57 22.64
C THR A 5 -92.84 29.98 24.00
N ASN A 6 -92.95 28.65 24.11
CA ASN A 6 -92.71 27.94 25.35
C ASN A 6 -91.19 27.95 25.54
N ILE A 7 -90.67 29.06 26.07
CA ILE A 7 -89.25 29.28 26.32
C ILE A 7 -88.72 28.16 27.19
N THR A 8 -89.50 27.70 28.18
CA THR A 8 -89.21 26.51 28.98
C THR A 8 -89.06 25.24 28.14
N ALA A 9 -89.94 24.99 27.15
CA ALA A 9 -89.79 23.85 26.24
C ALA A 9 -88.62 24.00 25.26
N THR A 10 -88.28 25.23 24.85
CA THR A 10 -87.12 25.50 23.97
C THR A 10 -85.80 25.33 24.72
N ILE A 11 -85.73 25.83 25.97
CA ILE A 11 -84.59 25.60 26.87
C ILE A 11 -84.48 24.11 27.20
N ALA A 12 -85.60 23.42 27.46
CA ALA A 12 -85.62 21.98 27.69
C ALA A 12 -85.16 21.19 26.45
N ALA A 13 -85.61 21.55 25.24
CA ALA A 13 -85.17 20.91 24.00
C ALA A 13 -83.68 21.19 23.70
N THR A 14 -83.20 22.41 23.96
CA THR A 14 -81.78 22.75 23.78
C THR A 14 -80.89 22.04 24.81
N SER A 15 -81.36 21.94 26.05
CA SER A 15 -80.66 21.21 27.12
C SER A 15 -80.69 19.70 26.89
N LEU A 16 -81.80 19.15 26.38
CA LEU A 16 -81.91 17.76 25.96
C LEU A 16 -80.93 17.46 24.81
N ALA A 17 -80.91 18.29 23.77
CA ALA A 17 -79.96 18.15 22.66
C ALA A 17 -78.49 18.35 23.08
N LYS A 18 -78.22 19.09 24.18
CA LYS A 18 -76.89 19.19 24.77
C LYS A 18 -76.53 17.94 25.58
N ASN A 19 -77.48 17.40 26.34
CA ASN A 19 -77.31 16.16 27.11
C ASN A 19 -77.19 14.93 26.20
N GLU A 20 -77.94 14.85 25.11
CA GLU A 20 -77.82 13.79 24.11
C GLU A 20 -76.44 13.81 23.45
N ARG A 21 -75.92 15.00 23.11
CA ARG A 21 -74.55 15.14 22.59
C ARG A 21 -73.47 14.76 23.62
N ALA A 22 -73.63 15.20 24.87
CA ALA A 22 -72.69 14.86 25.94
C ALA A 22 -72.73 13.36 26.30
N MET A 23 -73.92 12.75 26.28
CA MET A 23 -74.11 11.31 26.47
C MET A 23 -73.53 10.52 25.30
N ALA A 24 -73.75 10.96 24.05
CA ALA A 24 -73.15 10.35 22.87
C ALA A 24 -71.62 10.39 22.92
N GLN A 25 -71.02 11.54 23.30
CA GLN A 25 -69.58 11.66 23.51
C GLN A 25 -69.07 10.74 24.65
N SER A 26 -69.80 10.66 25.76
CA SER A 26 -69.42 9.81 26.90
C SER A 26 -69.52 8.33 26.55
N MET A 27 -70.55 7.93 25.81
CA MET A 27 -70.71 6.57 25.27
C MET A 27 -69.62 6.24 24.26
N GLN A 28 -69.23 7.19 23.40
CA GLN A 28 -68.12 7.02 22.48
C GLN A 28 -66.80 6.82 23.23
N ARG A 29 -66.50 7.61 24.27
CA ARG A 29 -65.30 7.44 25.12
C ARG A 29 -65.32 6.14 25.92
N LEU A 30 -66.48 5.71 26.40
CA LEU A 30 -66.64 4.42 27.07
C LEU A 30 -66.45 3.24 26.11
N SER A 31 -66.94 3.37 24.87
CA SER A 31 -66.86 2.32 23.85
C SER A 31 -65.46 2.18 23.25
N THR A 32 -64.71 3.27 23.12
CA THR A 32 -63.32 3.22 22.61
C THR A 32 -62.31 3.02 23.73
N GLY A 33 -62.67 3.32 24.98
CA GLY A 33 -61.75 3.32 26.12
C GLY A 33 -60.73 4.47 26.10
N LEU A 34 -60.81 5.38 25.13
CA LEU A 34 -59.85 6.47 24.93
C LEU A 34 -60.37 7.79 25.52
N LYS A 35 -59.50 8.52 26.21
CA LYS A 35 -59.80 9.83 26.82
C LYS A 35 -60.06 10.93 25.78
N ILE A 36 -59.46 10.82 24.60
CA ILE A 36 -59.54 11.75 23.46
C ILE A 36 -59.96 10.92 22.24
N ASN A 37 -61.10 11.27 21.62
CA ASN A 37 -61.66 10.49 20.50
C ASN A 37 -61.70 11.25 19.17
N SER A 38 -61.48 12.58 19.19
CA SER A 38 -61.46 13.41 17.99
C SER A 38 -60.66 14.69 18.22
N ALA A 39 -60.21 15.35 17.14
CA ALA A 39 -59.45 16.60 17.22
C ALA A 39 -60.24 17.74 17.90
N ALA A 40 -61.58 17.64 17.95
CA ALA A 40 -62.43 18.61 18.64
C ALA A 40 -62.35 18.50 20.17
N ASP A 41 -61.87 17.37 20.73
CA ASP A 41 -61.76 17.17 22.18
C ASP A 41 -60.48 17.79 22.78
N ASP A 42 -59.33 17.62 22.11
CA ASP A 42 -58.03 18.23 22.43
C ASP A 42 -57.06 18.03 21.25
N VAL A 43 -56.77 19.08 20.48
CA VAL A 43 -55.93 19.00 19.27
C VAL A 43 -54.47 18.66 19.61
N ALA A 44 -53.93 19.21 20.70
CA ALA A 44 -52.54 18.97 21.11
C ALA A 44 -52.38 17.57 21.73
N GLY A 45 -53.35 17.15 22.53
CA GLY A 45 -53.43 15.80 23.09
C GLY A 45 -53.56 14.72 22.02
N LEU A 46 -54.38 14.96 20.98
CA LEU A 46 -54.52 14.02 19.87
C LEU A 46 -53.22 13.87 19.07
N ALA A 47 -52.52 14.97 18.75
CA ALA A 47 -51.24 14.90 18.04
C ALA A 47 -50.15 14.14 18.82
N MET A 48 -50.15 14.24 20.15
CA MET A 48 -49.27 13.45 21.00
C MET A 48 -49.65 11.97 21.02
N VAL A 49 -50.95 11.64 21.09
CA VAL A 49 -51.44 10.25 21.05
C VAL A 49 -51.19 9.61 19.68
N ASP A 50 -51.36 10.34 18.58
CA ASP A 50 -51.07 9.86 17.24
C ASP A 50 -49.57 9.59 17.06
N ARG A 51 -48.71 10.47 17.59
CA ARG A 51 -47.25 10.25 17.64
C ARG A 51 -46.88 9.05 18.50
N MET A 52 -47.45 8.91 19.69
CA MET A 52 -47.20 7.76 20.57
C MET A 52 -47.73 6.46 19.96
N THR A 53 -48.85 6.50 19.24
CA THR A 53 -49.40 5.34 18.52
C THR A 53 -48.49 4.97 17.35
N ALA A 54 -47.98 5.93 16.59
CA ALA A 54 -47.01 5.71 15.53
C ALA A 54 -45.70 5.13 16.09
N GLN A 55 -45.18 5.69 17.20
CA GLN A 55 -44.00 5.17 17.89
C GLN A 55 -44.22 3.77 18.46
N SER A 56 -45.39 3.48 19.06
CA SER A 56 -45.71 2.15 19.56
C SER A 56 -45.79 1.12 18.43
N LYS A 57 -46.38 1.48 17.28
CA LYS A 57 -46.40 0.60 16.11
C LYS A 57 -45.00 0.40 15.53
N GLY A 58 -44.19 1.46 15.49
CA GLY A 58 -42.78 1.39 15.11
C GLY A 58 -41.96 0.49 16.04
N LEU A 59 -42.16 0.61 17.36
CA LEU A 59 -41.54 -0.24 18.38
C LEU A 59 -41.97 -1.70 18.25
N SER A 60 -43.25 -1.97 17.98
CA SER A 60 -43.73 -3.34 17.75
C SER A 60 -43.08 -3.97 16.50
N GLN A 61 -42.94 -3.21 15.41
CA GLN A 61 -42.24 -3.68 14.22
C GLN A 61 -40.74 -3.89 14.49
N ALA A 62 -40.11 -2.98 15.24
CA ALA A 62 -38.73 -3.11 15.64
C ALA A 62 -38.46 -4.35 16.50
N VAL A 63 -39.39 -4.71 17.40
CA VAL A 63 -39.31 -5.97 18.17
C VAL A 63 -39.40 -7.18 17.24
N GLN A 64 -40.26 -7.15 16.22
CA GLN A 64 -40.33 -8.22 15.23
C GLN A 64 -39.02 -8.33 14.42
N ASN A 65 -38.50 -7.21 13.92
CA ASN A 65 -37.23 -7.17 13.20
C ASN A 65 -36.06 -7.71 14.06
N ALA A 66 -36.04 -7.38 15.35
CA ALA A 66 -35.03 -7.89 16.29
C ALA A 66 -35.16 -9.41 16.49
N ASN A 67 -36.38 -9.94 16.58
CA ASN A 67 -36.60 -11.39 16.69
C ASN A 67 -36.18 -12.13 15.40
N ASP A 68 -36.43 -11.54 14.23
CA ASP A 68 -36.01 -12.12 12.94
C ASP A 68 -34.48 -12.11 12.81
N ALA A 69 -33.82 -11.04 13.28
CA ALA A 69 -32.36 -10.96 13.35
C ALA A 69 -31.78 -12.01 14.32
N ILE A 70 -32.39 -12.22 15.49
CA ILE A 70 -31.99 -13.27 16.44
C ILE A 70 -32.08 -14.65 15.78
N GLY A 71 -33.17 -14.96 15.07
CA GLY A 71 -33.34 -16.26 14.40
C GLY A 71 -32.28 -16.51 13.33
N MET A 72 -31.93 -15.47 12.57
CA MET A 72 -30.87 -15.54 11.58
C MET A 72 -29.49 -15.75 12.19
N ILE A 73 -29.14 -14.99 13.24
CA ILE A 73 -27.86 -15.11 13.95
C ILE A 73 -27.73 -16.51 14.58
N GLN A 74 -28.79 -17.03 15.19
CA GLN A 74 -28.78 -18.38 15.77
C GLN A 74 -28.54 -19.47 14.71
N THR A 75 -29.03 -19.26 13.48
CA THR A 75 -28.80 -20.18 12.36
C THR A 75 -27.33 -20.15 11.92
N ALA A 76 -26.73 -18.96 11.84
CA ALA A 76 -25.30 -18.79 11.57
C ALA A 76 -24.42 -19.37 12.70
N ASP A 77 -24.75 -19.11 13.96
CA ASP A 77 -24.04 -19.60 15.15
C ASP A 77 -24.05 -21.13 15.23
N GLY A 78 -25.20 -21.76 14.97
CA GLY A 78 -25.31 -23.22 14.90
C GLY A 78 -24.42 -23.84 13.82
N ALA A 79 -24.32 -23.20 12.66
CA ALA A 79 -23.44 -23.64 11.57
C ALA A 79 -21.95 -23.48 11.94
N ILE A 80 -21.56 -22.37 12.57
CA ILE A 80 -20.19 -22.10 13.04
C ILE A 80 -19.79 -23.06 14.18
N SER A 81 -20.71 -23.43 15.05
CA SER A 81 -20.46 -24.48 16.06
C SER A 81 -20.09 -25.81 15.40
N GLY A 82 -20.80 -26.21 14.34
CA GLY A 82 -20.48 -27.43 13.58
C GLY A 82 -19.13 -27.36 12.86
N VAL A 83 -18.77 -26.18 12.35
CA VAL A 83 -17.44 -25.91 11.78
C VAL A 83 -16.34 -26.12 12.83
N THR A 84 -16.54 -25.65 14.05
CA THR A 84 -15.58 -25.80 15.15
C THR A 84 -15.33 -27.27 15.50
N ASP A 85 -16.39 -28.08 15.59
CA ASP A 85 -16.29 -29.52 15.87
C ASP A 85 -15.53 -30.26 14.75
N MET A 86 -15.78 -29.90 13.48
CA MET A 86 -15.07 -30.50 12.34
C MET A 86 -13.60 -30.11 12.29
N LEU A 87 -13.25 -28.86 12.62
CA LEU A 87 -11.85 -28.41 12.67
C LEU A 87 -11.08 -29.13 13.80
N GLN A 88 -11.72 -29.37 14.95
CA GLN A 88 -11.13 -30.19 16.01
C GLN A 88 -10.89 -31.62 15.52
N ARG A 89 -11.85 -32.22 14.80
CA ARG A 89 -11.68 -33.55 14.20
C ARG A 89 -10.56 -33.59 13.16
N MET A 90 -10.46 -32.58 12.28
CA MET A 90 -9.37 -32.46 11.30
C MET A 90 -8.00 -32.35 11.97
N ARG A 91 -7.92 -31.65 13.11
CA ARG A 91 -6.69 -31.58 13.93
C ARG A 91 -6.35 -32.94 14.55
N GLU A 92 -7.34 -33.65 15.09
CA GLU A 92 -7.13 -35.02 15.61
C GLU A 92 -6.58 -35.96 14.55
N LEU A 93 -7.17 -35.95 13.35
CA LEU A 93 -6.73 -36.77 12.21
C LEU A 93 -5.31 -36.42 11.78
N SER A 94 -4.97 -35.13 11.75
CA SER A 94 -3.61 -34.67 11.41
C SER A 94 -2.58 -35.15 12.44
N VAL A 95 -2.88 -35.03 13.73
CA VAL A 95 -2.01 -35.54 14.82
C VAL A 95 -1.91 -37.06 14.78
N GLN A 96 -3.01 -37.75 14.45
CA GLN A 96 -2.99 -39.19 14.29
C GLN A 96 -2.09 -39.59 13.11
N ALA A 97 -2.18 -38.92 11.95
CA ALA A 97 -1.41 -39.22 10.76
C ALA A 97 0.12 -39.08 10.95
N VAL A 98 0.57 -38.17 11.83
CA VAL A 98 2.00 -37.95 12.14
C VAL A 98 2.62 -39.10 12.96
N SER A 99 1.82 -39.89 13.70
CA SER A 99 2.37 -40.97 14.53
C SER A 99 3.06 -42.05 13.69
N ASP A 100 4.31 -42.36 14.04
CA ASP A 100 5.14 -43.43 13.42
C ASP A 100 4.57 -44.84 13.58
N THR A 101 3.52 -45.00 14.40
CA THR A 101 2.81 -46.27 14.58
C THR A 101 1.79 -46.58 13.49
N ASN A 102 1.47 -45.62 12.62
CA ASN A 102 0.48 -45.80 11.54
C ASN A 102 1.15 -46.25 10.25
N THR A 103 0.52 -47.21 9.56
CA THR A 103 0.97 -47.65 8.23
C THR A 103 0.52 -46.66 7.15
N ASP A 104 1.11 -46.74 5.95
CA ASP A 104 0.73 -45.89 4.82
C ASP A 104 -0.76 -46.03 4.45
N SER A 105 -1.32 -47.23 4.60
CA SER A 105 -2.76 -47.48 4.39
C SER A 105 -3.62 -46.79 5.45
N ASP A 106 -3.15 -46.70 6.69
CA ASP A 106 -3.87 -46.00 7.76
C ASP A 106 -3.82 -44.49 7.53
N ARG A 107 -2.66 -43.96 7.10
CA ARG A 107 -2.52 -42.54 6.74
C ARG A 107 -3.43 -42.15 5.56
N GLN A 108 -3.59 -43.03 4.56
CA GLN A 108 -4.54 -42.82 3.47
C GLN A 108 -6.01 -42.79 3.95
N ALA A 109 -6.40 -43.67 4.87
CA ALA A 109 -7.75 -43.67 5.42
C ALA A 109 -8.04 -42.41 6.25
N LEU A 110 -7.04 -41.92 7.00
CA LEU A 110 -7.13 -40.68 7.76
C LEU A 110 -7.22 -39.44 6.84
N ASP A 111 -6.46 -39.42 5.75
CA ASP A 111 -6.55 -38.34 4.74
C ASP A 111 -7.93 -38.32 4.06
N LEU A 112 -8.50 -39.48 3.73
CA LEU A 112 -9.87 -39.55 3.18
C LEU A 112 -10.91 -38.93 4.13
N GLU A 113 -10.80 -39.18 5.43
CA GLU A 113 -11.68 -38.57 6.43
C GLU A 113 -11.43 -37.05 6.53
N TYR A 114 -10.18 -36.62 6.47
CA TYR A 114 -9.79 -35.21 6.47
C TYR A 114 -10.36 -34.45 5.25
N GLN A 115 -10.24 -35.01 4.05
CA GLN A 115 -10.80 -34.41 2.82
C GLN A 115 -12.33 -34.37 2.84
N ALA A 116 -12.99 -35.40 3.40
CA ALA A 116 -14.44 -35.40 3.56
C ALA A 116 -14.91 -34.27 4.50
N LEU A 117 -14.20 -34.04 5.61
CA LEU A 117 -14.46 -32.94 6.53
C LEU A 117 -14.22 -31.57 5.87
N LYS A 118 -13.16 -31.43 5.07
CA LYS A 118 -12.90 -30.20 4.28
C LYS A 118 -14.01 -29.88 3.28
N SER A 119 -14.52 -30.90 2.59
CA SER A 119 -15.68 -30.75 1.69
C SER A 119 -16.94 -30.34 2.45
N GLU A 120 -17.16 -30.92 3.62
CA GLU A 120 -18.34 -30.61 4.44
C GLU A 120 -18.27 -29.20 5.02
N LEU A 121 -17.09 -28.72 5.44
CA LEU A 121 -16.84 -27.32 5.80
C LEU A 121 -17.24 -26.37 4.67
N THR A 122 -16.73 -26.63 3.46
CA THR A 122 -17.05 -25.82 2.26
C THR A 122 -18.55 -25.80 1.98
N ARG A 123 -19.24 -26.93 2.18
CA ARG A 123 -20.69 -27.03 2.03
C ARG A 123 -21.43 -26.20 3.09
N ILE A 124 -20.98 -26.21 4.34
CA ILE A 124 -21.61 -25.40 5.40
C ILE A 124 -21.47 -23.91 5.11
N PHE A 125 -20.31 -23.44 4.62
CA PHE A 125 -20.15 -22.03 4.26
C PHE A 125 -21.04 -21.59 3.10
N SER A 126 -21.17 -22.43 2.07
CA SER A 126 -21.90 -22.09 0.84
C SER A 126 -23.41 -22.39 0.87
N GLN A 127 -23.89 -23.20 1.83
CA GLN A 127 -25.29 -23.65 1.86
C GLN A 127 -26.05 -23.28 3.15
N THR A 128 -25.41 -22.61 4.12
CA THR A 128 -26.13 -22.13 5.32
C THR A 128 -26.97 -20.91 4.94
N GLN A 129 -28.29 -21.08 4.89
CA GLN A 129 -29.22 -20.06 4.42
C GLN A 129 -30.27 -19.67 5.45
N TRP A 130 -30.71 -18.42 5.39
CA TRP A 130 -31.91 -17.93 6.07
C TRP A 130 -32.79 -17.17 5.08
N ASN A 131 -34.06 -17.56 4.98
CA ASN A 131 -35.02 -16.98 4.02
C ASN A 131 -34.53 -16.94 2.55
N GLY A 132 -33.65 -17.87 2.16
CA GLY A 132 -33.14 -18.01 0.79
C GLY A 132 -31.83 -17.27 0.51
N GLU A 133 -31.31 -16.53 1.49
CA GLU A 133 -30.02 -15.83 1.39
C GLU A 133 -28.92 -16.62 2.11
N ASN A 134 -27.73 -16.71 1.53
CA ASN A 134 -26.56 -17.36 2.13
C ASN A 134 -25.96 -16.50 3.24
N LEU A 135 -25.71 -17.08 4.41
CA LEU A 135 -25.28 -16.33 5.59
C LEU A 135 -23.76 -16.27 5.79
N LEU A 136 -22.98 -17.21 5.27
CA LEU A 136 -21.57 -17.38 5.67
C LEU A 136 -20.56 -17.15 4.54
N ASP A 137 -21.01 -17.01 3.29
CA ASP A 137 -20.15 -16.82 2.11
C ASP A 137 -19.74 -15.35 1.88
N GLY A 138 -20.13 -14.45 2.79
CA GLY A 138 -19.87 -13.01 2.71
C GLY A 138 -20.89 -12.22 1.89
N SER A 139 -21.82 -12.88 1.19
CA SER A 139 -22.81 -12.20 0.32
C SER A 139 -23.88 -11.43 1.10
N HIS A 140 -24.27 -11.91 2.28
CA HIS A 140 -25.33 -11.30 3.10
C HIS A 140 -24.80 -10.35 4.19
N PHE A 141 -23.59 -10.57 4.73
CA PHE A 141 -23.03 -9.78 5.85
C PHE A 141 -21.88 -8.83 5.50
N GLY A 142 -21.44 -8.76 4.24
CA GLY A 142 -20.57 -7.73 3.65
C GLY A 142 -19.67 -6.93 4.61
N ALA A 143 -19.64 -5.59 4.48
CA ALA A 143 -18.94 -4.72 5.43
C ALA A 143 -19.75 -4.53 6.72
N THR A 144 -21.07 -4.26 6.60
CA THR A 144 -21.98 -4.04 7.74
C THR A 144 -23.44 -4.29 7.33
N THR A 145 -24.18 -5.13 8.07
CA THR A 145 -25.64 -5.30 7.94
C THR A 145 -26.34 -4.63 9.11
N SER A 146 -27.26 -3.70 8.83
CA SER A 146 -27.96 -2.92 9.86
C SER A 146 -29.39 -3.43 10.11
N PHE A 147 -29.72 -3.78 11.35
CA PHE A 147 -31.08 -4.13 11.77
C PHE A 147 -31.76 -2.94 12.43
N GLN A 148 -32.89 -2.49 11.87
CA GLN A 148 -33.69 -1.41 12.43
C GLN A 148 -34.48 -1.92 13.66
N VAL A 149 -33.99 -1.56 14.86
CA VAL A 149 -34.53 -2.01 16.16
C VAL A 149 -35.15 -0.88 17.00
N GLY A 150 -35.26 0.33 16.44
CA GLY A 150 -36.01 1.43 17.05
C GLY A 150 -37.18 1.93 16.20
N ALA A 151 -38.06 2.73 16.80
CA ALA A 151 -39.26 3.26 16.13
C ALA A 151 -38.97 4.41 15.14
N ASN A 152 -37.81 5.04 15.22
CA ASN A 152 -37.41 6.13 14.32
C ASN A 152 -36.28 5.67 13.39
N VAL A 153 -36.20 6.27 12.21
CA VAL A 153 -35.15 5.98 11.22
C VAL A 153 -33.74 6.08 11.84
N SER A 154 -32.83 5.19 11.42
CA SER A 154 -31.43 5.13 11.86
C SER A 154 -31.21 4.72 13.33
N GLN A 155 -32.23 4.15 13.97
CA GLN A 155 -32.07 3.44 15.24
C GLN A 155 -31.77 1.97 14.94
N THR A 156 -30.57 1.72 14.43
CA THR A 156 -30.11 0.42 13.95
C THR A 156 -29.09 -0.21 14.89
N ILE A 157 -28.97 -1.53 14.84
CA ILE A 157 -27.81 -2.28 15.33
C ILE A 157 -27.09 -2.79 14.10
N GLU A 158 -25.81 -2.46 14.01
CA GLU A 158 -24.91 -2.92 12.95
C GLU A 158 -24.24 -4.23 13.39
N MET A 159 -24.19 -5.18 12.48
CA MET A 159 -23.49 -6.44 12.67
C MET A 159 -22.71 -6.77 11.39
N SER A 160 -21.48 -7.23 11.58
CA SER A 160 -20.64 -7.76 10.51
C SER A 160 -20.25 -9.18 10.85
N LEU A 161 -20.36 -10.07 9.86
CA LEU A 161 -19.82 -11.41 9.84
C LEU A 161 -19.05 -11.47 8.51
N GLY A 162 -17.73 -11.60 8.58
CA GLY A 162 -16.90 -11.65 7.38
C GLY A 162 -17.21 -12.86 6.49
N ALA A 163 -16.56 -12.94 5.33
CA ALA A 163 -16.68 -14.11 4.46
C ALA A 163 -15.92 -15.31 5.03
N PHE A 164 -16.65 -16.39 5.35
CA PHE A 164 -16.05 -17.66 5.76
C PHE A 164 -15.90 -18.55 4.52
N SER A 165 -14.68 -19.05 4.32
CA SER A 165 -14.36 -20.06 3.33
C SER A 165 -13.26 -20.96 3.88
N THR A 166 -13.06 -22.11 3.25
CA THR A 166 -11.89 -22.94 3.57
C THR A 166 -10.56 -22.24 3.27
N ALA A 167 -10.57 -21.18 2.45
CA ALA A 167 -9.41 -20.32 2.23
C ALA A 167 -9.20 -19.29 3.37
N THR A 168 -10.27 -18.73 3.95
CA THR A 168 -10.14 -17.75 5.06
C THR A 168 -9.92 -18.40 6.43
N LEU A 169 -10.28 -19.68 6.61
CA LEU A 169 -10.01 -20.45 7.84
C LEU A 169 -8.57 -20.95 7.97
N GLY A 170 -7.75 -20.75 6.94
CA GLY A 170 -6.44 -21.37 6.81
C GLY A 170 -5.40 -20.47 6.16
N ARG A 171 -5.33 -19.18 6.51
CA ARG A 171 -4.13 -18.36 6.25
C ARG A 171 -2.99 -18.81 7.19
N THR A 172 -2.54 -20.04 6.96
CA THR A 172 -1.27 -20.63 7.35
C THR A 172 -0.95 -21.58 6.22
N THR A 173 -0.23 -21.06 5.24
CA THR A 173 0.25 -21.76 4.06
C THR A 173 1.35 -22.73 4.50
N GLN A 174 0.99 -23.90 5.03
CA GLN A 174 1.93 -25.02 5.13
C GLN A 174 1.18 -26.35 5.36
N TYR A 175 1.07 -27.13 4.28
CA TYR A 175 1.11 -28.59 4.38
C TYR A 175 2.39 -29.03 3.68
N GLY A 176 3.37 -29.47 4.48
CA GLY A 176 4.59 -30.07 3.95
C GLY A 176 4.27 -31.22 3.00
N SER A 177 4.97 -31.24 1.88
CA SER A 177 4.92 -32.31 0.88
C SER A 177 5.24 -33.66 1.55
N HIS A 178 4.34 -34.62 1.39
CA HIS A 178 4.62 -36.01 1.75
C HIS A 178 5.54 -36.62 0.69
N LEU A 179 6.77 -36.97 1.08
CA LEU A 179 7.75 -37.75 0.33
C LEU A 179 7.28 -39.20 0.13
N SER A 180 6.31 -39.43 -0.75
CA SER A 180 6.22 -40.67 -1.55
C SER A 180 5.20 -40.47 -2.68
N THR A 181 5.62 -40.70 -3.91
CA THR A 181 4.73 -40.73 -5.08
C THR A 181 3.62 -41.77 -4.86
N ALA A 182 2.37 -41.30 -4.83
CA ALA A 182 1.20 -42.16 -4.73
C ALA A 182 1.10 -43.11 -5.94
N PRO A 183 0.80 -44.41 -5.75
CA PRO A 183 0.43 -45.27 -6.86
C PRO A 183 -0.92 -44.81 -7.42
N THR A 184 -1.00 -44.67 -8.74
CA THR A 184 -2.22 -44.28 -9.46
C THR A 184 -3.37 -45.25 -9.18
N SER A 185 -4.40 -44.76 -8.50
CA SER A 185 -5.72 -45.37 -8.51
C SER A 185 -6.53 -44.73 -9.64
N ALA A 186 -7.13 -45.56 -10.49
CA ALA A 186 -8.09 -45.11 -11.49
C ALA A 186 -9.37 -44.63 -10.77
N GLN A 187 -9.37 -43.37 -10.34
CA GLN A 187 -10.54 -42.66 -9.86
C GLN A 187 -11.42 -42.33 -11.08
N VAL A 188 -12.73 -42.57 -10.97
CA VAL A 188 -13.70 -41.92 -11.85
C VAL A 188 -13.68 -40.44 -11.46
N SER A 189 -12.99 -39.61 -12.23
CA SER A 189 -12.85 -38.18 -11.94
C SER A 189 -14.19 -37.47 -12.17
N GLN A 190 -14.53 -36.54 -11.27
CA GLN A 190 -15.35 -35.41 -11.70
C GLN A 190 -14.55 -34.58 -12.72
N PRO A 191 -15.19 -33.92 -13.70
CA PRO A 191 -14.48 -32.98 -14.57
C PRO A 191 -13.82 -31.90 -13.72
N THR A 192 -12.51 -31.92 -13.66
CA THR A 192 -11.69 -30.82 -13.18
C THR A 192 -11.06 -30.16 -14.38
N SER A 193 -11.27 -28.86 -14.52
CA SER A 193 -10.53 -27.99 -15.44
C SER A 193 -9.31 -27.49 -14.70
N SER A 194 -8.12 -27.77 -15.20
CA SER A 194 -6.86 -27.21 -14.67
C SER A 194 -6.13 -26.47 -15.78
N TYR A 195 -5.72 -25.25 -15.50
CA TYR A 195 -4.86 -24.47 -16.38
C TYR A 195 -3.40 -24.74 -16.03
N VAL A 196 -2.59 -24.97 -17.05
CA VAL A 196 -1.14 -25.07 -16.93
C VAL A 196 -0.55 -24.19 -18.01
N THR A 197 0.17 -23.15 -17.60
CA THR A 197 0.91 -22.28 -18.53
C THR A 197 2.37 -22.72 -18.53
N THR A 198 2.92 -22.96 -19.71
CA THR A 198 4.33 -23.32 -19.89
C THR A 198 4.97 -22.45 -20.96
N ASN A 199 6.27 -22.20 -20.85
CA ASN A 199 7.00 -21.52 -21.92
C ASN A 199 7.03 -22.36 -23.21
N ASP A 200 6.94 -21.71 -24.37
CA ASP A 200 7.15 -22.39 -25.64
C ASP A 200 8.62 -22.80 -25.78
N THR A 201 8.85 -24.00 -26.30
CA THR A 201 10.20 -24.52 -26.59
C THR A 201 10.90 -23.82 -27.75
N THR A 202 10.20 -23.05 -28.59
CA THR A 202 10.75 -22.46 -29.84
C THR A 202 10.47 -20.96 -30.04
N GLY A 203 10.40 -20.19 -28.96
CA GLY A 203 10.13 -18.75 -29.00
C GLY A 203 11.31 -17.84 -29.37
N THR A 204 11.02 -16.56 -29.39
CA THR A 204 12.01 -15.46 -29.42
C THR A 204 11.53 -14.40 -28.44
N TRP A 205 12.45 -13.80 -27.69
CA TRP A 205 12.12 -12.68 -26.82
C TRP A 205 11.61 -11.49 -27.62
N THR A 206 10.53 -10.88 -27.15
CA THR A 206 9.95 -9.67 -27.71
C THR A 206 9.76 -8.65 -26.61
N GLN A 207 10.18 -7.40 -26.84
CA GLN A 207 10.00 -6.34 -25.85
C GLN A 207 8.50 -6.08 -25.59
N ARG A 208 8.12 -6.02 -24.32
CA ARG A 208 6.77 -5.70 -23.82
C ARG A 208 6.69 -4.20 -23.55
N GLY A 209 5.96 -3.49 -24.42
CA GLY A 209 5.80 -2.04 -24.31
C GLY A 209 7.03 -1.27 -24.79
N SER A 210 7.07 0.03 -24.49
CA SER A 210 8.24 0.88 -24.71
C SER A 210 9.18 0.83 -23.50
N ASP A 211 10.39 1.37 -23.64
CA ASP A 211 11.32 1.57 -22.54
C ASP A 211 10.69 2.42 -21.43
N ILE A 212 11.09 2.15 -20.18
CA ILE A 212 10.67 2.92 -19.01
C ILE A 212 11.86 3.76 -18.56
N ASP A 213 11.98 4.95 -19.14
CA ASP A 213 13.09 5.86 -18.92
C ASP A 213 13.07 6.50 -17.51
N GLY A 214 14.25 6.77 -16.96
CA GLY A 214 14.44 7.66 -15.80
C GLY A 214 13.85 9.05 -16.03
N GLU A 215 13.55 9.78 -14.96
CA GLU A 215 12.83 11.05 -15.06
C GLU A 215 13.74 12.23 -15.40
N ALA A 216 14.99 12.16 -14.95
CA ALA A 216 16.02 13.17 -15.16
C ALA A 216 17.41 12.57 -15.40
N ALA A 217 18.36 13.42 -15.78
CA ALA A 217 19.75 13.03 -15.98
C ALA A 217 20.42 12.76 -14.63
N GLY A 218 21.14 11.63 -14.51
CA GLY A 218 21.86 11.23 -13.30
C GLY A 218 21.03 10.41 -12.31
N ASP A 219 19.76 10.14 -12.61
CA ASP A 219 18.84 9.36 -11.76
C ASP A 219 19.28 7.91 -11.55
N GLU A 220 19.97 7.33 -12.53
CA GLU A 220 20.37 5.92 -12.57
C GLU A 220 19.16 4.96 -12.40
N SER A 221 18.02 5.27 -13.04
CA SER A 221 16.83 4.41 -13.03
C SER A 221 17.14 2.99 -13.51
N GLY A 222 16.50 1.99 -12.92
CA GLY A 222 16.83 0.58 -13.17
C GLY A 222 17.93 0.04 -12.27
N TRP A 223 18.32 0.79 -11.23
CA TRP A 223 19.27 0.34 -10.21
C TRP A 223 18.86 -0.97 -9.55
N SER A 224 17.57 -1.07 -9.19
CA SER A 224 16.95 -2.31 -8.76
C SER A 224 15.56 -2.40 -9.37
N THR A 225 15.19 -3.61 -9.80
CA THR A 225 13.91 -3.91 -10.42
C THR A 225 13.32 -5.19 -9.85
N VAL A 226 12.03 -5.19 -9.52
CA VAL A 226 11.28 -6.37 -9.07
C VAL A 226 9.94 -6.45 -9.79
N MET A 227 9.42 -7.67 -9.94
CA MET A 227 8.22 -7.97 -10.72
C MET A 227 7.25 -8.86 -9.93
N SER A 228 5.94 -8.68 -10.15
CA SER A 228 4.89 -9.52 -9.59
C SER A 228 4.86 -10.90 -10.26
N ASN A 229 4.17 -11.84 -9.62
CA ASN A 229 4.20 -13.23 -10.03
C ASN A 229 3.55 -13.48 -11.41
N ASP A 230 2.60 -12.63 -11.80
CA ASP A 230 1.96 -12.64 -13.13
C ASP A 230 2.75 -11.86 -14.21
N GLY A 231 3.75 -11.09 -13.80
CA GLY A 231 4.54 -10.22 -14.68
C GLY A 231 3.86 -8.92 -15.11
N ASN A 232 2.74 -8.54 -14.48
CA ASN A 232 1.97 -7.35 -14.87
C ASN A 232 2.24 -6.13 -13.99
N THR A 233 2.87 -6.29 -12.83
CA THR A 233 3.30 -5.19 -11.96
C THR A 233 4.82 -5.22 -11.86
N ILE A 234 5.46 -4.07 -12.01
CA ILE A 234 6.91 -3.93 -11.82
C ILE A 234 7.21 -2.72 -10.97
N THR A 235 8.25 -2.81 -10.15
CA THR A 235 8.82 -1.68 -9.40
C THR A 235 10.24 -1.42 -9.86
N ILE A 236 10.57 -0.16 -10.07
CA ILE A 236 11.87 0.31 -10.54
C ILE A 236 12.36 1.40 -9.59
N SER A 237 13.61 1.30 -9.13
CA SER A 237 14.24 2.32 -8.30
C SER A 237 15.22 3.19 -9.09
N ALA A 238 15.38 4.43 -8.65
CA ALA A 238 16.38 5.39 -9.11
C ALA A 238 17.02 6.05 -7.88
N PRO A 239 18.30 5.78 -7.58
CA PRO A 239 18.94 6.23 -6.34
C PRO A 239 19.22 7.73 -6.25
N ARG A 240 19.17 8.49 -7.35
CA ARG A 240 19.75 9.85 -7.41
C ARG A 240 18.82 10.95 -7.93
N ASN A 241 17.50 10.79 -7.78
CA ASN A 241 16.54 11.77 -8.30
C ASN A 241 16.73 13.17 -7.68
N ASP A 242 16.89 14.17 -8.56
CA ASP A 242 17.28 15.55 -8.25
C ASP A 242 16.13 16.57 -8.29
N GLY A 243 14.89 16.13 -8.55
CA GLY A 243 13.75 16.97 -8.92
C GLY A 243 13.35 18.11 -7.96
N ALA A 244 13.90 18.15 -6.74
CA ALA A 244 13.71 19.25 -5.78
C ALA A 244 14.97 19.66 -4.98
N GLY A 245 16.18 19.24 -5.36
CA GLY A 245 17.42 19.80 -4.81
C GLY A 245 18.11 19.02 -3.67
N ALA A 246 17.84 17.73 -3.52
CA ALA A 246 18.74 16.78 -2.86
C ALA A 246 18.49 15.42 -3.51
N ASP A 247 19.57 14.68 -3.83
CA ASP A 247 19.55 13.33 -4.42
C ASP A 247 18.84 12.35 -3.47
N SER A 248 17.51 12.41 -3.39
CA SER A 248 16.69 11.64 -2.45
C SER A 248 16.37 10.25 -3.01
N GLY A 249 16.55 10.06 -4.32
CA GLY A 249 16.06 8.89 -5.03
C GLY A 249 14.53 8.75 -4.98
N HIS A 250 14.00 7.87 -5.82
CA HIS A 250 12.58 7.52 -5.82
C HIS A 250 12.38 6.09 -6.33
N ILE A 251 11.19 5.53 -6.06
CA ILE A 251 10.72 4.32 -6.75
C ILE A 251 9.43 4.61 -7.52
N ARG A 252 9.30 3.92 -8.66
CA ARG A 252 8.10 3.96 -9.51
C ARG A 252 7.58 2.55 -9.69
N ILE A 253 6.27 2.40 -9.57
CA ILE A 253 5.57 1.15 -9.79
C ILE A 253 4.72 1.30 -11.04
N PHE A 254 4.72 0.30 -11.92
CA PHE A 254 3.96 0.31 -13.17
C PHE A 254 3.10 -0.95 -13.29
N ASP A 255 1.87 -0.77 -13.75
CA ASP A 255 0.96 -1.83 -14.15
C ASP A 255 0.92 -1.94 -15.69
N TRP A 256 0.89 -3.16 -16.19
CA TRP A 256 0.67 -3.44 -17.60
C TRP A 256 -0.80 -3.28 -17.97
N SER A 257 -1.09 -2.38 -18.90
CA SER A 257 -2.46 -2.11 -19.38
C SER A 257 -2.93 -3.03 -20.52
N GLY A 258 -2.11 -4.02 -20.91
CA GLY A 258 -2.30 -4.81 -22.14
C GLY A 258 -1.62 -4.21 -23.38
N SER A 259 -1.15 -2.96 -23.32
CA SER A 259 -0.45 -2.31 -24.44
C SER A 259 0.68 -1.36 -24.04
N ASN A 260 0.61 -0.77 -22.84
CA ASN A 260 1.62 0.14 -22.31
C ASN A 260 1.80 -0.07 -20.80
N TRP A 261 2.99 0.28 -20.30
CA TRP A 261 3.24 0.44 -18.87
C TRP A 261 2.60 1.73 -18.38
N VAL A 262 1.76 1.63 -17.36
CA VAL A 262 1.07 2.77 -16.75
C VAL A 262 1.47 2.83 -15.29
N GLN A 263 1.98 3.98 -14.86
CA GLN A 263 2.41 4.14 -13.47
C GLN A 263 1.24 3.95 -12.50
N ARG A 264 1.44 3.09 -11.49
CA ARG A 264 0.52 2.81 -10.40
C ARG A 264 0.80 3.77 -9.24
N GLY A 265 -0.06 4.78 -9.10
CA GLY A 265 0.07 5.77 -8.03
C GLY A 265 1.04 6.90 -8.38
N GLN A 266 1.51 7.62 -7.36
CA GLN A 266 2.60 8.59 -7.47
C GLN A 266 3.93 7.92 -7.15
N ASP A 267 5.04 8.60 -7.41
CA ASP A 267 6.37 8.19 -6.97
C ASP A 267 6.42 8.05 -5.45
N ILE A 268 7.27 7.14 -4.97
CA ILE A 268 7.60 7.05 -3.55
C ILE A 268 9.04 7.53 -3.38
N ASP A 269 9.21 8.70 -2.79
CA ASP A 269 10.52 9.35 -2.65
C ASP A 269 11.34 8.85 -1.43
N GLY A 270 12.65 8.73 -1.61
CA GLY A 270 13.61 8.41 -0.56
C GLY A 270 13.94 9.62 0.30
N GLU A 271 13.06 10.00 1.22
CA GLU A 271 13.32 11.06 2.22
C GLU A 271 13.70 12.44 1.63
N ALA A 272 12.70 13.11 1.05
CA ALA A 272 12.60 14.57 1.16
C ALA A 272 11.27 14.93 1.83
N LYS A 273 11.24 15.06 3.17
CA LYS A 273 10.19 15.85 3.84
C LYS A 273 10.59 17.32 3.91
N THR A 274 10.97 17.89 2.78
CA THR A 274 11.03 19.35 2.67
C THR A 274 9.61 19.87 2.51
N PHE A 275 9.23 20.77 3.41
CA PHE A 275 8.08 21.62 3.20
C PHE A 275 8.25 22.37 1.85
N THR A 276 7.41 22.10 0.86
CA THR A 276 7.52 22.74 -0.46
C THR A 276 7.47 24.26 -0.31
N ASN A 277 8.47 24.98 -0.83
CA ASN A 277 8.53 26.45 -0.83
C ASN A 277 8.45 27.07 0.59
N GLY A 278 9.27 26.58 1.52
CA GLY A 278 9.39 27.13 2.88
C GLY A 278 9.99 28.54 2.96
N ASP A 279 10.73 28.97 1.94
CA ASP A 279 11.34 30.30 1.79
C ASP A 279 10.47 31.31 1.01
N PHE A 280 9.28 30.87 0.56
CA PHE A 280 8.35 31.67 -0.25
C PHE A 280 9.00 32.29 -1.50
N SER A 281 10.01 31.64 -2.08
CA SER A 281 10.74 32.12 -3.26
C SER A 281 9.94 31.99 -4.56
N SER A 282 8.89 31.17 -4.60
CA SER A 282 8.01 31.04 -5.78
C SER A 282 7.33 32.38 -6.12
N SER A 283 7.53 32.85 -7.36
CA SER A 283 6.93 34.08 -7.88
C SER A 283 5.63 33.86 -8.66
N THR A 284 5.23 32.60 -8.85
CA THR A 284 4.02 32.22 -9.58
C THR A 284 2.84 32.21 -8.64
N VAL A 285 1.91 33.16 -8.82
CA VAL A 285 0.68 33.22 -8.02
C VAL A 285 -0.53 32.96 -8.90
N SER A 286 -1.34 31.99 -8.53
CA SER A 286 -2.67 31.77 -9.12
C SER A 286 -3.74 32.35 -8.18
N VAL A 287 -4.75 33.04 -8.72
CA VAL A 287 -5.79 33.67 -7.91
C VAL A 287 -7.16 33.16 -8.34
N ASN A 288 -7.91 32.60 -7.39
CA ASN A 288 -9.28 32.14 -7.58
C ASN A 288 -10.19 32.71 -6.48
N GLY A 289 -10.92 33.77 -6.81
CA GLY A 289 -11.78 34.46 -5.84
C GLY A 289 -10.98 35.09 -4.70
N ASN A 290 -11.26 34.69 -3.46
CA ASN A 290 -10.58 35.19 -2.25
C ASN A 290 -9.35 34.36 -1.85
N VAL A 291 -8.95 33.37 -2.66
CA VAL A 291 -7.77 32.55 -2.39
C VAL A 291 -6.71 32.83 -3.44
N ALA A 292 -5.51 33.19 -2.99
CA ALA A 292 -4.31 33.22 -3.80
C ALA A 292 -3.44 32.01 -3.44
N SER A 293 -2.99 31.26 -4.44
CA SER A 293 -2.21 30.03 -4.25
C SER A 293 -0.82 30.23 -4.86
N ILE A 294 0.19 29.87 -4.08
CA ILE A 294 1.60 29.74 -4.46
C ILE A 294 2.02 28.30 -4.19
N ASP A 295 3.16 27.87 -4.72
CA ASP A 295 3.63 26.49 -4.48
C ASP A 295 3.71 26.22 -2.97
N GLY A 296 3.13 25.11 -2.53
CA GLY A 296 3.05 24.72 -1.11
C GLY A 296 2.04 25.47 -0.23
N TRP A 297 1.43 26.59 -0.66
CA TRP A 297 0.60 27.43 0.21
C TRP A 297 -0.67 28.01 -0.43
N ASP A 298 -1.74 28.08 0.37
CA ASP A 298 -2.95 28.83 0.05
C ASP A 298 -3.11 30.04 0.99
N ILE A 299 -3.18 31.23 0.41
CA ILE A 299 -3.36 32.52 1.08
C ILE A 299 -4.83 32.94 0.96
N TYR A 300 -5.50 33.07 2.10
CA TYR A 300 -6.91 33.43 2.20
C TYR A 300 -7.05 34.92 2.49
N LEU A 301 -7.65 35.65 1.56
CA LEU A 301 -7.87 37.10 1.60
C LEU A 301 -9.16 37.46 2.33
N GLU A 302 -9.29 36.95 3.54
CA GLU A 302 -10.45 37.14 4.40
C GLU A 302 -10.07 37.16 5.89
N GLN A 303 -11.06 37.37 6.75
CA GLN A 303 -10.86 37.34 8.19
C GLN A 303 -10.77 35.91 8.71
N LEU A 304 -9.80 35.63 9.58
CA LEU A 304 -9.78 34.43 10.42
C LEU A 304 -10.06 34.82 11.88
N LYS A 305 -11.23 34.46 12.41
CA LYS A 305 -11.60 34.81 13.79
C LYS A 305 -11.07 33.76 14.76
N LEU A 306 -10.22 34.18 15.69
CA LEU A 306 -9.67 33.31 16.72
C LEU A 306 -10.63 33.17 17.92
N GLY A 307 -10.41 32.14 18.72
CA GLY A 307 -11.16 31.91 19.96
C GLY A 307 -10.70 32.83 21.09
N SER A 308 -11.52 33.01 22.12
CA SER A 308 -11.19 33.88 23.25
C SER A 308 -11.24 33.13 24.59
N LEU A 309 -10.25 33.37 25.45
CA LEU A 309 -10.27 32.97 26.88
C LEU A 309 -10.53 31.46 27.10
N GLY A 310 -9.89 30.60 26.29
CA GLY A 310 -9.97 29.14 26.42
C GLY A 310 -11.10 28.47 25.64
N ALA A 311 -11.87 29.24 24.86
CA ALA A 311 -12.83 28.71 23.89
C ALA A 311 -12.23 28.71 22.48
N THR A 312 -12.57 27.72 21.65
CA THR A 312 -12.24 27.71 20.22
C THR A 312 -12.99 28.80 19.46
N GLY A 313 -12.41 29.27 18.37
CA GLY A 313 -12.96 30.35 17.56
C GLY A 313 -14.02 29.89 16.56
N PRO A 314 -14.81 30.83 16.00
CA PRO A 314 -15.92 30.52 15.10
C PRO A 314 -15.50 30.27 13.64
N SER A 315 -14.24 30.53 13.27
CA SER A 315 -13.70 30.22 11.94
C SER A 315 -13.17 28.78 11.91
N ASN A 316 -13.11 28.19 10.70
CA ASN A 316 -12.58 26.85 10.49
C ASN A 316 -11.40 26.87 9.52
N VAL A 317 -10.37 26.08 9.82
CA VAL A 317 -9.28 25.73 8.89
C VAL A 317 -9.24 24.21 8.79
N ALA A 318 -9.22 23.67 7.56
CA ALA A 318 -9.29 22.23 7.29
C ALA A 318 -10.43 21.50 8.05
N SER A 319 -11.60 22.15 8.16
CA SER A 319 -12.78 21.67 8.90
C SER A 319 -12.70 21.68 10.43
N TYR A 320 -11.57 22.11 11.01
CA TYR A 320 -11.40 22.26 12.45
C TYR A 320 -11.54 23.71 12.90
N ALA A 321 -12.11 23.91 14.09
CA ALA A 321 -12.28 25.24 14.67
C ALA A 321 -10.92 25.86 15.03
N THR A 322 -10.77 27.16 14.77
CA THR A 322 -9.56 27.93 15.14
C THR A 322 -9.23 27.89 16.65
N PRO A 323 -7.94 27.98 17.03
CA PRO A 323 -7.50 27.91 18.42
C PRO A 323 -7.92 29.13 19.25
N SER A 324 -7.77 29.02 20.58
CA SER A 324 -7.95 30.16 21.48
C SER A 324 -6.73 31.06 21.45
N ASP A 325 -6.97 32.34 21.21
CA ASP A 325 -6.03 33.40 21.50
C ASP A 325 -6.03 33.70 23.02
N SER A 326 -4.84 33.77 23.62
CA SER A 326 -4.61 34.11 25.02
C SER A 326 -4.60 35.62 25.30
N THR A 327 -4.41 36.44 24.27
CA THR A 327 -4.32 37.91 24.32
C THR A 327 -5.36 38.63 23.43
N PRO A 328 -6.62 38.15 23.33
CA PRO A 328 -7.58 38.59 22.29
C PRO A 328 -8.08 40.03 22.43
N ASN A 329 -7.74 40.71 23.54
CA ASN A 329 -8.20 42.06 23.83
C ASN A 329 -7.01 42.91 24.31
N PRO A 330 -6.08 43.29 23.41
CA PRO A 330 -4.91 44.08 23.78
C PRO A 330 -5.31 45.45 24.35
N THR A 331 -4.48 45.98 25.25
CA THR A 331 -4.73 47.26 25.94
C THR A 331 -3.63 48.27 25.61
N ASN A 332 -4.00 49.48 25.20
CA ASN A 332 -3.02 50.50 24.84
C ASN A 332 -2.33 51.13 26.06
N GLY A 333 -1.25 51.88 25.83
CA GLY A 333 -0.53 52.62 26.88
C GLY A 333 -1.37 53.66 27.65
N GLY A 334 -2.57 54.00 27.15
CA GLY A 334 -3.55 54.86 27.82
C GLY A 334 -4.59 54.12 28.68
N GLY A 335 -4.51 52.78 28.78
CA GLY A 335 -5.40 51.94 29.59
C GLY A 335 -6.75 51.63 28.93
N ARG A 336 -6.91 51.81 27.62
CA ARG A 336 -8.11 51.41 26.86
C ARG A 336 -7.90 50.02 26.28
N THR A 337 -8.87 49.14 26.49
CA THR A 337 -8.83 47.73 26.06
C THR A 337 -9.64 47.53 24.79
N SER A 338 -9.09 46.76 23.86
CA SER A 338 -9.75 46.33 22.62
C SER A 338 -11.00 45.49 22.90
N LEU A 339 -11.92 45.46 21.94
CA LEU A 339 -13.07 44.53 21.91
C LEU A 339 -12.75 43.21 21.18
N GLY A 340 -11.50 43.06 20.71
CA GLY A 340 -11.01 41.90 19.99
C GLY A 340 -11.49 41.82 18.54
N ASP A 341 -11.25 40.68 17.91
CA ASP A 341 -11.49 40.45 16.48
C ASP A 341 -12.95 40.15 16.09
N GLN A 342 -13.86 40.25 17.06
CA GLN A 342 -15.29 40.01 16.84
C GLN A 342 -15.98 41.19 16.14
N ASN A 343 -15.36 42.37 16.14
CA ASN A 343 -15.94 43.64 15.67
C ASN A 343 -15.17 44.23 14.48
N VAL A 344 -14.91 43.44 13.44
CA VAL A 344 -14.22 43.92 12.24
C VAL A 344 -15.11 44.86 11.40
N PRO A 345 -14.62 46.06 11.03
CA PRO A 345 -15.34 46.97 10.15
C PRO A 345 -15.59 46.39 8.77
N SER A 346 -16.71 46.78 8.16
CA SER A 346 -17.00 46.48 6.76
C SER A 346 -16.02 47.10 5.75
N SER A 347 -15.13 47.99 6.21
CA SER A 347 -14.10 48.64 5.41
C SER A 347 -12.74 47.94 5.46
N ALA A 348 -12.62 46.80 6.15
CA ALA A 348 -11.40 46.01 6.18
C ALA A 348 -11.08 45.41 4.80
N SER A 349 -9.80 45.45 4.42
CA SER A 349 -9.27 44.85 3.20
C SER A 349 -8.08 43.96 3.55
N TYR A 350 -7.91 42.86 2.83
CA TYR A 350 -6.90 41.83 3.07
C TYR A 350 -6.01 41.72 1.85
N ASN A 351 -4.70 41.84 2.05
CA ASN A 351 -3.74 41.97 0.96
C ASN A 351 -2.47 41.16 1.27
N TYR A 352 -1.76 40.77 0.20
CA TYR A 352 -0.49 40.07 0.28
C TYR A 352 0.49 40.61 -0.76
N SER A 353 1.79 40.37 -0.55
CA SER A 353 2.81 40.45 -1.59
C SER A 353 3.81 39.31 -1.41
N VAL A 354 4.36 38.84 -2.53
CA VAL A 354 5.44 37.86 -2.54
C VAL A 354 6.65 38.54 -3.16
N ASP A 355 7.76 38.55 -2.43
CA ASP A 355 8.91 39.39 -2.72
C ASP A 355 10.07 38.56 -3.33
N GLY A 356 9.85 37.25 -3.50
CA GLY A 356 10.85 36.25 -3.94
C GLY A 356 11.79 35.76 -2.83
N SER A 357 11.58 36.20 -1.59
CA SER A 357 12.37 35.80 -0.42
C SER A 357 11.61 35.98 0.91
N SER A 358 10.29 36.07 0.85
CA SER A 358 9.36 36.11 2.00
C SER A 358 7.95 36.36 1.49
N LEU A 359 6.96 35.92 2.28
CA LEU A 359 5.57 36.29 2.13
C LEU A 359 5.22 37.44 3.05
N ARG A 360 4.66 38.52 2.51
CA ARG A 360 4.06 39.61 3.30
C ARG A 360 2.55 39.52 3.26
N MET A 361 1.91 39.54 4.43
CA MET A 361 0.47 39.60 4.62
C MET A 361 0.07 40.83 5.43
N TYR A 362 -0.92 41.60 4.97
CA TYR A 362 -1.35 42.82 5.65
C TYR A 362 -2.82 43.16 5.41
N SER A 363 -3.43 43.81 6.39
CA SER A 363 -4.80 44.32 6.29
C SER A 363 -4.83 45.84 6.38
N ASN A 364 -5.81 46.48 5.75
CA ASN A 364 -6.10 47.90 5.98
C ASN A 364 -7.56 48.05 6.40
N MET A 365 -7.87 48.95 7.34
CA MET A 365 -9.24 49.17 7.81
C MET A 365 -9.49 50.66 8.08
N THR A 366 -10.77 51.07 8.14
CA THR A 366 -11.14 52.40 8.65
C THR A 366 -12.27 52.25 9.66
N THR A 367 -11.91 52.24 10.95
CA THR A 367 -12.84 52.13 12.08
C THR A 367 -13.48 53.49 12.40
N ALA A 368 -14.75 53.47 12.84
CA ALA A 368 -15.43 54.63 13.41
C ALA A 368 -15.53 54.57 14.94
N SER A 369 -15.42 53.36 15.52
CA SER A 369 -15.55 53.10 16.97
C SER A 369 -14.21 53.02 17.71
N GLY A 370 -13.11 52.75 16.99
CA GLY A 370 -11.74 52.70 17.49
C GLY A 370 -11.43 51.48 18.37
N GLY A 371 -10.23 50.91 18.23
CA GLY A 371 -9.70 49.88 19.15
C GLY A 371 -9.92 48.42 18.75
N ASP A 372 -10.38 48.16 17.53
CA ASP A 372 -10.67 46.79 17.05
C ASP A 372 -9.38 46.05 16.64
N VAL A 373 -9.44 44.71 16.66
CA VAL A 373 -8.39 43.81 16.10
C VAL A 373 -8.91 43.20 14.81
N VAL A 374 -8.03 43.02 13.82
CA VAL A 374 -8.33 42.28 12.59
C VAL A 374 -7.30 41.19 12.40
N HIS A 375 -7.70 39.94 12.58
CA HIS A 375 -6.93 38.77 12.18
C HIS A 375 -7.27 38.40 10.73
N GLY A 376 -6.31 38.59 9.83
CA GLY A 376 -6.40 38.36 8.40
C GLY A 376 -5.55 39.35 7.58
N PRO A 377 -5.06 38.97 6.38
CA PRO A 377 -5.19 37.65 5.75
C PRO A 377 -4.38 36.57 6.47
N TYR A 378 -4.66 35.32 6.14
CA TYR A 378 -3.95 34.16 6.68
C TYR A 378 -3.47 33.25 5.55
N VAL A 379 -2.40 32.50 5.81
CA VAL A 379 -1.83 31.52 4.88
C VAL A 379 -1.80 30.15 5.54
N VAL A 380 -2.10 29.12 4.76
CA VAL A 380 -2.19 27.72 5.21
C VAL A 380 -1.37 26.85 4.27
N SER A 381 -0.61 25.90 4.80
CA SER A 381 0.06 24.90 3.97
C SER A 381 -0.96 24.10 3.16
N LYS A 382 -0.68 23.93 1.87
CA LYS A 382 -1.61 23.30 0.93
C LYS A 382 -1.83 21.84 1.27
N GLU A 383 -0.74 21.10 1.45
CA GLU A 383 -0.77 19.73 1.96
C GLU A 383 -0.37 19.69 3.44
N PRO A 384 -0.90 18.72 4.23
CA PRO A 384 -0.35 18.40 5.54
C PRO A 384 1.08 17.84 5.41
N VAL A 385 1.93 18.17 6.37
CA VAL A 385 3.29 17.64 6.47
C VAL A 385 3.36 16.69 7.67
N TYR A 386 3.86 15.48 7.44
CA TYR A 386 4.11 14.55 8.53
C TYR A 386 5.25 15.05 9.41
N VAL A 387 5.02 15.12 10.71
CA VAL A 387 6.03 15.54 11.70
C VAL A 387 6.07 14.54 12.85
N ALA A 388 7.27 14.06 13.20
CA ALA A 388 7.47 13.15 14.32
C ALA A 388 7.51 13.91 15.65
N ALA A 389 7.05 13.27 16.74
CA ALA A 389 7.18 13.82 18.09
C ALA A 389 8.67 14.10 18.41
N GLY A 390 8.93 15.27 19.00
CA GLY A 390 10.26 15.80 19.26
C GLY A 390 10.81 16.68 18.14
N SER A 391 10.31 16.60 16.90
CA SER A 391 10.82 17.44 15.80
C SER A 391 10.66 18.94 16.09
N ASP A 392 11.65 19.74 15.70
CA ASP A 392 11.60 21.21 15.84
C ASP A 392 10.93 21.86 14.62
N LEU A 393 9.78 22.50 14.79
CA LEU A 393 9.24 23.39 13.77
C LEU A 393 9.85 24.79 13.93
N SER A 394 10.48 25.31 12.88
CA SER A 394 11.06 26.64 12.87
C SER A 394 10.60 27.49 11.71
N PHE A 395 10.54 28.81 11.91
CA PHE A 395 10.29 29.79 10.86
C PHE A 395 10.80 31.15 11.28
N GLU A 396 11.07 32.00 10.29
CA GLU A 396 11.38 33.40 10.51
C GLU A 396 10.13 34.26 10.32
N TRP A 397 9.94 35.22 11.21
CA TRP A 397 8.83 36.16 11.14
C TRP A 397 9.28 37.57 11.45
N ARG A 398 8.53 38.53 10.94
CA ARG A 398 8.65 39.95 11.28
C ARG A 398 7.28 40.60 11.25
N ALA A 399 6.90 41.30 12.30
CA ALA A 399 5.72 42.15 12.30
C ALA A 399 6.13 43.62 12.30
N GLN A 400 5.50 44.40 11.41
CA GLN A 400 5.71 45.82 11.29
C GLN A 400 4.40 46.56 11.52
N GLY A 401 4.32 47.32 12.60
CA GLY A 401 3.22 48.26 12.84
C GLY A 401 3.23 49.35 11.77
N GLY A 402 2.10 49.53 11.07
CA GLY A 402 1.98 50.54 10.01
C GLY A 402 1.86 51.94 10.58
N SER A 403 0.64 52.45 10.73
CA SER A 403 0.35 53.64 11.55
C SER A 403 -0.13 53.28 12.97
N ASP A 404 -0.41 52.00 13.22
CA ASP A 404 -0.86 51.45 14.49
C ASP A 404 -0.21 50.07 14.73
N ALA A 405 -0.63 49.39 15.80
CA ALA A 405 -0.05 48.17 16.33
C ALA A 405 -0.37 46.91 15.52
N PHE A 406 0.37 45.83 15.80
CA PHE A 406 0.12 44.50 15.27
C PHE A 406 -0.37 43.53 16.36
N ASP A 407 -1.14 42.54 15.95
CA ASP A 407 -1.56 41.40 16.78
C ASP A 407 -1.54 40.17 15.87
N VAL A 408 -0.50 39.35 15.99
CA VAL A 408 -0.19 38.29 15.03
C VAL A 408 -0.23 36.93 15.70
N TYR A 409 -0.65 35.91 14.94
CA TYR A 409 -0.83 34.56 15.47
C TYR A 409 -0.34 33.52 14.48
N ALA A 410 0.24 32.42 14.97
CA ALA A 410 0.55 31.25 14.16
C ALA A 410 0.33 29.96 14.95
N TYR A 411 -0.11 28.91 14.27
CA TYR A 411 -0.32 27.60 14.89
C TYR A 411 -0.08 26.45 13.90
N ALA A 412 0.30 25.30 14.44
CA ALA A 412 0.26 24.03 13.72
C ALA A 412 -1.05 23.31 14.06
N LEU A 413 -1.74 22.78 13.05
CA LEU A 413 -2.98 22.02 13.17
C LEU A 413 -2.70 20.57 12.82
N ASN A 414 -2.84 19.65 13.77
CA ASN A 414 -2.82 18.22 13.49
C ASN A 414 -4.13 17.86 12.76
N THR A 415 -4.05 17.46 11.49
CA THR A 415 -5.22 17.13 10.67
C THR A 415 -5.81 15.76 10.98
N ASP A 416 -5.07 14.92 11.70
CA ASP A 416 -5.55 13.59 12.13
C ASP A 416 -6.45 13.71 13.37
N THR A 417 -6.12 14.62 14.29
CA THR A 417 -6.80 14.75 15.60
C THR A 417 -7.58 16.05 15.78
N GLY A 418 -7.27 17.09 15.01
CA GLY A 418 -7.79 18.45 15.20
C GLY A 418 -7.11 19.23 16.33
N GLU A 419 -6.08 18.66 16.97
CA GLU A 419 -5.31 19.36 18.00
C GLU A 419 -4.45 20.48 17.40
N THR A 420 -4.28 21.57 18.15
CA THR A 420 -3.51 22.74 17.72
C THR A 420 -2.34 23.02 18.65
N ILE A 421 -1.22 23.42 18.07
CA ILE A 421 -0.01 23.83 18.78
C ILE A 421 0.20 25.31 18.48
N ASN A 422 0.21 26.15 19.51
CA ASN A 422 0.50 27.58 19.36
C ASN A 422 1.99 27.76 19.01
N LEU A 423 2.25 28.40 17.87
CA LEU A 423 3.60 28.67 17.39
C LEU A 423 4.02 30.12 17.64
N LEU A 424 3.10 31.07 17.48
CA LEU A 424 3.33 32.49 17.69
C LEU A 424 2.04 33.14 18.19
N ASN A 425 2.15 33.97 19.23
CA ASN A 425 1.09 34.86 19.65
C ASN A 425 1.71 36.15 20.22
N GLU A 426 1.77 37.20 19.40
CA GLU A 426 2.50 38.42 19.74
C GLU A 426 1.70 39.68 19.41
N THR A 427 1.65 40.58 20.39
CA THR A 427 1.02 41.90 20.25
C THR A 427 2.08 42.99 20.36
N GLY A 428 2.24 43.76 19.29
CA GLY A 428 3.08 44.95 19.25
C GLY A 428 2.35 46.20 19.73
N SER A 429 3.09 47.26 20.03
CA SER A 429 2.53 48.61 20.25
C SER A 429 3.06 49.58 19.21
N GLY A 430 2.25 50.57 18.83
CA GLY A 430 2.60 51.64 17.91
C GLY A 430 3.11 51.17 16.55
N ILE A 431 3.99 51.97 15.97
CA ILE A 431 4.64 51.69 14.67
C ILE A 431 5.88 50.80 14.79
N ASN A 432 5.97 50.01 15.87
CA ASN A 432 7.15 49.21 16.15
C ASN A 432 7.33 48.12 15.11
N ASP A 433 8.60 47.85 14.81
CA ASP A 433 9.05 46.77 13.96
C ASP A 433 9.72 45.74 14.88
N SER A 434 9.24 44.50 14.87
CA SER A 434 9.85 43.43 15.67
C SER A 434 11.29 43.13 15.22
N GLY A 435 11.65 43.52 13.99
CA GLY A 435 12.76 42.92 13.27
C GLY A 435 12.44 41.47 12.88
N TRP A 436 13.32 40.86 12.09
CA TRP A 436 13.26 39.42 11.84
C TRP A 436 13.62 38.65 13.11
N GLN A 437 12.77 37.71 13.47
CA GLN A 437 12.94 36.81 14.61
C GLN A 437 12.68 35.38 14.16
N THR A 438 13.40 34.43 14.75
CA THR A 438 13.19 33.01 14.52
C THR A 438 12.38 32.43 15.67
N VAL A 439 11.32 31.71 15.33
CA VAL A 439 10.57 30.87 16.27
C VAL A 439 11.01 29.43 16.06
N THR A 440 11.17 28.69 17.15
CA THR A 440 11.40 27.25 17.14
C THR A 440 10.50 26.62 18.20
N VAL A 441 9.68 25.65 17.81
CA VAL A 441 8.73 24.96 18.67
C VAL A 441 8.83 23.46 18.46
N GLU A 442 9.06 22.73 19.54
CA GLU A 442 9.07 21.27 19.54
C GLU A 442 7.65 20.72 19.37
N ILE A 443 7.47 19.76 18.46
CA ILE A 443 6.19 19.10 18.22
C ILE A 443 6.01 17.94 19.21
N PRO A 444 4.97 17.95 20.08
CA PRO A 444 4.86 17.00 21.18
C PRO A 444 4.29 15.63 20.77
N THR A 445 3.60 15.54 19.62
CA THR A 445 2.91 14.34 19.16
C THR A 445 3.17 14.11 17.68
N THR A 446 3.35 12.86 17.27
CA THR A 446 3.52 12.50 15.86
C THR A 446 2.18 12.65 15.12
N GLY A 447 2.21 13.21 13.91
CA GLY A 447 1.02 13.29 13.06
C GLY A 447 1.22 14.14 11.81
N ASN A 448 0.15 14.31 11.05
CA ASN A 448 0.10 15.19 9.88
C ASN A 448 -0.30 16.60 10.29
N TYR A 449 0.52 17.60 10.01
CA TYR A 449 0.33 18.98 10.43
C TYR A 449 0.14 19.93 9.26
N LYS A 450 -0.86 20.81 9.34
CA LYS A 450 -0.93 22.03 8.54
C LYS A 450 -0.39 23.22 9.32
N PHE A 451 0.44 24.04 8.67
CA PHE A 451 0.97 25.26 9.28
C PHE A 451 0.12 26.45 8.87
N VAL A 452 -0.28 27.26 9.86
CA VAL A 452 -1.16 28.41 9.67
C VAL A 452 -0.51 29.65 10.25
N PHE A 453 -0.36 30.68 9.42
CA PHE A 453 0.12 32.01 9.85
C PHE A 453 -0.97 33.05 9.61
N VAL A 454 -1.21 33.88 10.60
CA VAL A 454 -2.32 34.83 10.65
C VAL A 454 -1.73 36.22 10.87
N SER A 455 -1.84 37.08 9.86
CA SER A 455 -1.53 38.49 10.02
C SER A 455 -2.59 39.14 10.89
N GLY A 456 -2.24 40.17 11.65
CA GLY A 456 -3.26 40.99 12.27
C GLY A 456 -2.85 42.38 12.68
N THR A 457 -3.86 43.26 12.68
CA THR A 457 -3.74 44.69 12.95
C THR A 457 -4.54 45.04 14.20
N PHE A 458 -3.91 45.78 15.13
CA PHE A 458 -4.54 46.33 16.32
C PHE A 458 -4.60 47.86 16.26
N ASP A 459 -5.80 48.43 16.33
CA ASP A 459 -6.06 49.87 16.40
C ASP A 459 -5.70 50.47 17.78
N GLU A 460 -4.40 50.53 18.10
CA GLU A 460 -3.95 51.00 19.42
C GLU A 460 -4.30 52.48 19.69
N SER A 461 -4.36 53.32 18.64
CA SER A 461 -4.71 54.73 18.76
C SER A 461 -6.20 54.95 19.04
N PHE A 462 -7.04 53.92 18.89
CA PHE A 462 -8.50 54.00 18.91
C PHE A 462 -9.01 55.09 17.96
N GLY A 463 -8.34 55.20 16.81
CA GLY A 463 -8.47 56.27 15.84
C GLY A 463 -8.89 55.74 14.49
N ARG A 464 -8.11 56.04 13.45
CA ARG A 464 -8.23 55.35 12.16
C ARG A 464 -7.02 54.42 12.05
N ALA A 465 -7.23 53.13 12.23
CA ALA A 465 -6.17 52.14 12.14
C ALA A 465 -5.54 52.08 10.74
N ALA A 466 -4.23 52.22 10.61
CA ALA A 466 -3.55 51.91 9.34
C ALA A 466 -2.63 50.69 9.49
N GLY A 467 -3.18 49.56 9.05
CA GLY A 467 -2.58 48.27 8.70
C GLY A 467 -1.19 47.92 9.19
N ALA A 468 -1.10 46.91 10.05
CA ALA A 468 0.14 46.18 10.32
C ALA A 468 0.43 45.14 9.22
N SER A 469 1.70 44.77 9.09
CA SER A 469 2.16 43.71 8.17
C SER A 469 2.85 42.59 8.95
N LEU A 470 2.60 41.36 8.55
CA LEU A 470 3.34 40.16 8.96
C LEU A 470 4.14 39.66 7.77
N TYR A 471 5.43 39.42 7.97
CA TYR A 471 6.31 38.76 7.02
C TYR A 471 6.67 37.39 7.58
N ILE A 472 6.65 36.37 6.72
CA ILE A 472 7.05 34.99 7.04
C ILE A 472 8.08 34.54 6.00
N ASP A 473 9.11 33.84 6.47
CA ASP A 473 10.17 33.25 5.67
C ASP A 473 10.75 31.99 6.36
N ASN A 474 11.54 31.20 5.64
CA ASN A 474 12.34 30.09 6.14
C ASN A 474 11.57 29.10 7.05
N VAL A 475 10.36 28.70 6.64
CA VAL A 475 9.59 27.66 7.33
C VAL A 475 10.26 26.31 7.13
N ASN A 476 10.68 25.68 8.21
CA ASN A 476 11.41 24.43 8.20
C ASN A 476 10.96 23.48 9.32
N VAL A 477 10.85 22.19 9.02
CA VAL A 477 10.64 21.12 9.99
C VAL A 477 11.98 20.43 10.20
N GLY A 478 12.58 20.65 11.36
CA GLY A 478 13.83 20.05 11.78
C GLY A 478 13.64 18.66 12.38
N ALA A 479 14.77 17.96 12.46
CA ALA A 479 14.94 16.66 13.10
C ALA A 479 14.46 16.60 14.56
N ALA A 480 14.15 15.40 15.06
CA ALA A 480 13.90 15.19 16.49
C ALA A 480 15.22 15.27 17.31
N PRO A 481 15.20 15.74 18.58
CA PRO A 481 16.39 15.89 19.41
C PRO A 481 17.10 14.55 19.62
N GLY A 482 18.33 14.47 19.09
CA GLY A 482 19.12 13.24 18.97
C GLY A 482 19.85 13.18 17.63
N ALA A 483 19.37 13.90 16.62
CA ALA A 483 20.01 14.09 15.33
C ALA A 483 21.13 15.15 15.36
N LEU A 484 22.20 14.91 14.61
CA LEU A 484 23.36 15.80 14.50
C LEU A 484 23.04 17.04 13.65
N SER A 485 23.71 18.17 13.92
CA SER A 485 23.43 19.44 13.21
C SER A 485 23.96 19.47 11.76
N TYR A 486 23.24 20.20 10.89
CA TYR A 486 23.52 20.38 9.45
C TYR A 486 24.99 20.68 9.07
N ASN A 487 25.72 21.48 9.87
CA ASN A 487 27.13 21.79 9.60
C ASN A 487 28.11 20.67 10.01
N GLN A 488 27.67 19.73 10.86
CA GLN A 488 28.43 18.52 11.20
C GLN A 488 28.15 17.39 10.20
N LEU A 489 26.97 17.40 9.57
CA LEU A 489 26.60 16.54 8.43
C LEU A 489 27.41 16.89 7.18
N LEU A 490 27.53 18.18 6.81
CA LEU A 490 28.23 18.60 5.57
C LEU A 490 29.74 18.30 5.55
N ALA A 491 30.37 18.10 6.71
CA ALA A 491 31.79 17.73 6.79
C ALA A 491 32.04 16.21 6.64
N ASN A 492 30.98 15.40 6.71
CA ASN A 492 31.02 13.95 6.52
C ASN A 492 30.28 13.48 5.25
N LEU A 493 29.53 14.37 4.59
CA LEU A 493 28.81 14.11 3.34
C LEU A 493 29.71 14.33 2.12
N THR A 494 30.48 13.31 1.76
CA THR A 494 30.93 13.14 0.36
C THR A 494 30.09 12.13 -0.42
N GLU A 495 29.17 11.40 0.21
CA GLU A 495 28.19 10.53 -0.46
C GLU A 495 26.90 10.53 0.39
N ALA A 496 25.79 10.99 -0.17
CA ALA A 496 24.50 11.16 0.52
C ALA A 496 23.39 10.46 -0.29
N GLY A 497 22.59 9.60 0.37
CA GLY A 497 21.17 9.39 0.02
C GLY A 497 20.78 8.40 -1.09
N ALA A 498 21.52 7.31 -1.36
CA ALA A 498 21.16 6.39 -2.44
C ALA A 498 20.20 5.24 -2.04
N LEU A 499 19.04 5.13 -2.69
CA LEU A 499 18.22 3.92 -2.62
C LEU A 499 19.04 2.68 -3.03
N THR A 500 19.14 1.66 -2.18
CA THR A 500 20.06 0.53 -2.45
C THR A 500 19.38 -0.72 -3.00
N SER A 501 18.15 -1.00 -2.57
CA SER A 501 17.45 -2.26 -2.87
C SER A 501 15.94 -2.13 -2.67
N ILE A 502 15.17 -2.95 -3.38
CA ILE A 502 13.71 -3.02 -3.31
C ILE A 502 13.27 -4.48 -3.28
N ALA A 503 12.10 -4.76 -2.71
CA ALA A 503 11.42 -6.06 -2.83
C ALA A 503 9.91 -5.86 -2.94
N MET A 504 9.19 -6.85 -3.49
CA MET A 504 7.73 -6.81 -3.59
C MET A 504 7.09 -8.16 -3.28
N SER A 505 5.82 -8.13 -2.84
CA SER A 505 4.99 -9.32 -2.69
C SER A 505 4.56 -9.90 -4.04
N GLU A 506 4.18 -11.18 -4.09
CA GLU A 506 3.80 -11.85 -5.34
C GLU A 506 2.67 -11.14 -6.10
N ASP A 507 1.74 -10.52 -5.38
CA ASP A 507 0.61 -9.76 -5.95
C ASP A 507 0.98 -8.34 -6.41
N GLY A 508 2.18 -7.86 -6.08
CA GLY A 508 2.63 -6.51 -6.35
C GLY A 508 1.97 -5.41 -5.53
N ASP A 509 1.23 -5.75 -4.46
CA ASP A 509 0.50 -4.78 -3.62
C ASP A 509 1.29 -4.35 -2.37
N THR A 510 2.40 -5.02 -2.03
CA THR A 510 3.33 -4.60 -0.99
C THR A 510 4.73 -4.42 -1.57
N VAL A 511 5.37 -3.29 -1.29
CA VAL A 511 6.74 -2.99 -1.72
C VAL A 511 7.58 -2.53 -0.53
N SER A 512 8.85 -2.93 -0.49
CA SER A 512 9.83 -2.40 0.46
C SER A 512 10.97 -1.71 -0.26
N ILE A 513 11.59 -0.75 0.43
CA ILE A 513 12.63 0.12 -0.09
C ILE A 513 13.71 0.26 0.97
N ALA A 514 14.97 0.04 0.57
CA ALA A 514 16.15 0.37 1.36
C ALA A 514 16.68 1.76 1.00
N ASP A 515 17.03 2.55 2.00
CA ASP A 515 17.63 3.88 1.85
C ASP A 515 18.70 4.13 2.92
N PHE A 516 19.55 5.14 2.70
CA PHE A 516 20.46 5.69 3.71
C PHE A 516 19.74 6.81 4.46
N GLY A 517 19.34 6.56 5.71
CA GLY A 517 18.63 7.58 6.50
C GLY A 517 19.45 8.87 6.68
N ALA A 518 18.82 10.03 6.49
CA ALA A 518 19.46 11.33 6.60
C ALA A 518 20.00 11.65 8.02
N GLU A 519 19.48 10.97 9.05
CA GLU A 519 19.71 11.34 10.46
C GLU A 519 20.65 10.41 11.24
N SER A 520 20.96 9.25 10.68
CA SER A 520 21.94 8.32 11.22
C SER A 520 22.46 7.54 10.03
N THR A 521 23.77 7.41 9.86
CA THR A 521 24.34 6.60 8.78
C THR A 521 24.02 5.08 8.89
N ALA A 522 23.06 4.69 9.75
CA ALA A 522 22.43 3.38 9.79
C ALA A 522 21.42 3.28 8.64
N GLY A 523 21.49 2.22 7.84
CA GLY A 523 20.54 2.02 6.74
C GLY A 523 19.10 1.86 7.25
N GLN A 524 18.13 2.24 6.43
CA GLN A 524 16.70 2.22 6.75
C GLN A 524 15.93 1.38 5.72
N VAL A 525 14.88 0.69 6.17
CA VAL A 525 13.88 0.07 5.29
C VAL A 525 12.50 0.63 5.54
N ARG A 526 11.81 1.03 4.48
CA ARG A 526 10.40 1.43 4.49
C ARG A 526 9.57 0.42 3.73
N VAL A 527 8.34 0.22 4.18
CA VAL A 527 7.40 -0.72 3.54
C VAL A 527 6.11 0.02 3.22
N TYR A 528 5.57 -0.18 2.04
CA TYR A 528 4.35 0.44 1.55
C TYR A 528 3.38 -0.64 1.07
N SER A 529 2.10 -0.41 1.28
CA SER A 529 1.00 -1.22 0.77
C SER A 529 0.07 -0.39 -0.09
N TRP A 530 -0.38 -0.96 -1.20
CA TRP A 530 -1.36 -0.36 -2.07
C TRP A 530 -2.77 -0.43 -1.46
N ASN A 531 -3.49 0.69 -1.43
CA ASN A 531 -4.87 0.73 -0.90
C ASN A 531 -5.95 0.77 -2.00
N GLY A 532 -5.56 0.59 -3.27
CA GLY A 532 -6.43 0.78 -4.44
C GLY A 532 -6.34 2.16 -5.10
N SER A 533 -5.70 3.14 -4.45
CA SER A 533 -5.56 4.52 -4.98
C SER A 533 -4.22 5.18 -4.68
N ALA A 534 -3.53 4.79 -3.61
CA ALA A 534 -2.25 5.33 -3.20
C ALA A 534 -1.41 4.29 -2.47
N TRP A 535 -0.09 4.49 -2.50
CA TRP A 535 0.87 3.76 -1.70
C TRP A 535 0.90 4.34 -0.29
N ILE A 536 0.54 3.51 0.69
CA ILE A 536 0.48 3.90 2.11
C ILE A 536 1.56 3.15 2.86
N GLN A 537 2.35 3.86 3.66
CA GLN A 537 3.37 3.23 4.47
C GLN A 537 2.75 2.20 5.45
N LYS A 538 3.23 0.96 5.39
CA LYS A 538 2.83 -0.18 6.23
C LYS A 538 3.76 -0.23 7.44
N GLY A 539 3.36 0.42 8.53
CA GLY A 539 4.14 0.48 9.78
C GLY A 539 5.11 1.66 9.84
N VAL A 540 6.02 1.64 10.81
CA VAL A 540 7.10 2.62 10.95
C VAL A 540 8.35 2.15 10.21
N ASP A 541 9.31 3.04 10.02
CA ASP A 541 10.59 2.73 9.40
C ASP A 541 11.38 1.67 10.21
N LEU A 542 12.03 0.75 9.51
CA LEU A 542 12.95 -0.22 10.09
C LEU A 542 14.36 0.37 10.02
N VAL A 543 14.84 0.91 11.14
CA VAL A 543 16.16 1.56 11.20
C VAL A 543 17.21 0.57 11.67
N GLY A 544 18.38 0.58 11.01
CA GLY A 544 19.56 -0.20 11.37
C GLY A 544 20.11 0.15 12.75
N GLU A 545 21.05 -0.65 13.25
CA GLU A 545 21.53 -0.51 14.64
C GLU A 545 22.52 0.63 14.86
N SER A 546 23.44 0.83 13.91
CA SER A 546 24.53 1.78 14.09
C SER A 546 24.84 2.60 12.83
N PRO A 547 25.30 3.85 13.02
CA PRO A 547 25.94 4.65 11.98
C PRO A 547 27.03 3.86 11.21
N GLY A 548 26.85 3.64 9.90
CA GLY A 548 27.75 2.90 9.01
C GLY A 548 27.17 1.57 8.50
N ASP A 549 26.11 1.08 9.13
CA ASP A 549 25.48 -0.20 8.80
C ASP A 549 24.46 -0.03 7.66
N ALA A 550 24.95 0.26 6.46
CA ALA A 550 24.11 0.43 5.27
C ALA A 550 23.34 -0.85 4.92
N VAL A 551 22.08 -0.72 4.50
CA VAL A 551 21.32 -1.83 3.91
C VAL A 551 21.89 -2.12 2.53
N SER A 552 22.36 -3.34 2.31
CA SER A 552 22.92 -3.79 1.03
C SER A 552 21.89 -4.53 0.17
N SER A 553 20.92 -5.22 0.78
CA SER A 553 19.89 -5.96 0.04
C SER A 553 18.62 -6.18 0.87
N ILE A 554 17.47 -6.31 0.20
CA ILE A 554 16.21 -6.71 0.81
C ILE A 554 15.58 -7.86 0.00
N SER A 555 14.90 -8.77 0.69
CA SER A 555 13.98 -9.74 0.09
C SER A 555 12.70 -9.84 0.92
N MET A 556 11.58 -10.18 0.28
CA MET A 556 10.25 -10.27 0.90
C MET A 556 9.60 -11.62 0.62
N SER A 557 8.76 -12.12 1.53
CA SER A 557 7.91 -13.30 1.29
C SER A 557 6.76 -12.98 0.32
N GLY A 558 6.19 -14.00 -0.30
CA GLY A 558 5.16 -13.83 -1.31
C GLY A 558 3.90 -13.13 -0.80
N ASP A 559 3.58 -13.29 0.50
CA ASP A 559 2.46 -12.60 1.17
C ASP A 559 2.78 -11.17 1.65
N GLY A 560 4.02 -10.71 1.51
CA GLY A 560 4.46 -9.40 1.94
C GLY A 560 4.48 -9.18 3.46
N ASP A 561 4.45 -10.25 4.26
CA ASP A 561 4.41 -10.20 5.72
C ASP A 561 5.74 -10.59 6.39
N THR A 562 6.73 -11.09 5.63
CA THR A 562 8.11 -11.33 6.10
C THR A 562 9.11 -10.57 5.24
N ILE A 563 10.08 -9.90 5.85
CA ILE A 563 11.17 -9.20 5.15
C ILE A 563 12.52 -9.62 5.73
N VAL A 564 13.49 -9.86 4.85
CA VAL A 564 14.91 -10.02 5.19
C VAL A 564 15.68 -8.80 4.73
N VAL A 565 16.49 -8.23 5.61
CA VAL A 565 17.33 -7.06 5.37
C VAL A 565 18.78 -7.47 5.58
N GLY A 566 19.58 -7.41 4.52
CA GLY A 566 21.02 -7.59 4.57
C GLY A 566 21.75 -6.26 4.78
N ALA A 567 22.74 -6.24 5.66
CA ALA A 567 23.61 -5.08 5.87
C ALA A 567 25.08 -5.54 5.90
N SER A 568 25.73 -5.52 4.74
CA SER A 568 27.07 -6.11 4.54
C SER A 568 28.18 -5.41 5.30
N TYR A 569 28.01 -4.15 5.67
CA TYR A 569 29.02 -3.37 6.42
C TYR A 569 28.79 -3.37 7.93
N ASN A 570 27.83 -4.14 8.44
CA ASN A 570 27.58 -4.17 9.87
C ASN A 570 28.74 -4.81 10.65
N ASP A 571 29.08 -4.19 11.78
CA ASP A 571 30.24 -4.54 12.60
C ASP A 571 29.94 -5.55 13.74
N GLY A 572 28.73 -6.12 13.80
CA GLY A 572 28.21 -6.88 14.95
C GLY A 572 29.11 -8.02 15.43
N ASN A 573 29.79 -8.71 14.52
CA ASN A 573 30.71 -9.82 14.81
C ASN A 573 32.15 -9.59 14.30
N GLY A 574 32.55 -8.32 14.15
CA GLY A 574 33.84 -7.89 13.61
C GLY A 574 33.67 -6.83 12.53
N THR A 575 34.72 -6.04 12.26
CA THR A 575 34.67 -4.97 11.26
C THR A 575 34.19 -5.49 9.90
N ASP A 576 33.14 -4.89 9.34
CA ASP A 576 32.50 -5.28 8.09
C ASP A 576 32.17 -6.80 8.01
N ALA A 577 31.82 -7.43 9.13
CA ALA A 577 31.41 -8.83 9.12
C ALA A 577 30.07 -9.01 8.37
N GLY A 578 29.21 -8.02 8.46
CA GLY A 578 27.86 -7.99 7.92
C GLY A 578 26.86 -8.83 8.70
N HIS A 579 25.57 -8.62 8.49
CA HIS A 579 24.50 -9.48 9.02
C HIS A 579 23.26 -9.49 8.13
N ALA A 580 22.33 -10.39 8.45
CA ALA A 580 20.96 -10.34 7.96
C ALA A 580 19.97 -10.28 9.14
N ARG A 581 18.96 -9.40 9.02
CA ARG A 581 17.89 -9.21 9.98
C ARG A 581 16.55 -9.55 9.35
N ILE A 582 15.66 -10.17 10.12
CA ILE A 582 14.37 -10.65 9.64
C ILE A 582 13.25 -10.01 10.45
N TYR A 583 12.24 -9.49 9.77
CA TYR A 583 11.06 -8.86 10.36
C TYR A 583 9.77 -9.53 9.90
N ASP A 584 8.81 -9.62 10.82
CA ASP A 584 7.44 -10.09 10.60
C ASP A 584 6.43 -8.99 10.81
N TRP A 585 5.44 -8.94 9.94
CA TRP A 585 4.24 -8.14 10.15
C TRP A 585 3.28 -8.86 11.10
N ASN A 586 2.99 -8.25 12.24
CA ASN A 586 2.04 -8.81 13.21
C ASN A 586 0.59 -8.35 13.02
N GLY A 587 0.28 -7.68 11.90
CA GLY A 587 -1.01 -7.04 11.64
C GLY A 587 -1.05 -5.54 11.94
N SER A 588 -0.06 -5.01 12.68
CA SER A 588 0.00 -3.59 13.08
C SER A 588 1.39 -2.96 13.07
N SER A 589 2.43 -3.78 13.21
CA SER A 589 3.83 -3.36 13.27
C SER A 589 4.73 -4.45 12.74
N TRP A 590 5.87 -4.03 12.20
CA TRP A 590 7.00 -4.89 11.90
C TRP A 590 7.74 -5.22 13.19
N VAL A 591 7.92 -6.50 13.46
CA VAL A 591 8.61 -7.01 14.65
C VAL A 591 9.74 -7.90 14.18
N GLN A 592 10.93 -7.68 14.70
CA GLN A 592 12.06 -8.55 14.40
C GLN A 592 11.75 -9.99 14.84
N ARG A 593 11.82 -10.94 13.90
CA ARG A 593 11.41 -12.34 14.08
C ARG A 593 12.33 -13.07 15.07
N SER A 594 13.63 -12.82 15.01
CA SER A 594 14.64 -13.37 15.93
C SER A 594 15.91 -12.51 15.96
N ASN A 595 16.91 -12.91 16.74
CA ASN A 595 18.26 -12.33 16.66
C ASN A 595 18.80 -12.35 15.23
N ASP A 596 19.71 -11.43 14.96
CA ASP A 596 20.40 -11.29 13.68
C ASP A 596 21.22 -12.52 13.32
N ILE A 597 21.39 -12.74 12.02
CA ILE A 597 22.28 -13.75 11.46
C ILE A 597 23.58 -13.05 11.08
N ASP A 598 24.53 -13.04 12.02
CA ASP A 598 25.81 -12.37 11.84
C ASP A 598 26.75 -13.10 10.86
N GLY A 599 27.62 -12.32 10.22
CA GLY A 599 28.82 -12.79 9.51
C GLY A 599 29.75 -13.59 10.40
N GLN A 600 30.54 -14.48 9.80
CA GLN A 600 31.36 -15.43 10.56
C GLN A 600 32.74 -14.87 10.92
N SER A 601 33.21 -13.86 10.19
CA SER A 601 34.51 -13.21 10.37
C SER A 601 34.47 -11.77 9.86
N ALA A 602 35.44 -10.96 10.30
CA ALA A 602 35.61 -9.59 9.81
C ALA A 602 35.87 -9.58 8.29
N ALA A 603 35.31 -8.60 7.60
CA ALA A 603 35.35 -8.44 6.14
C ALA A 603 34.73 -9.62 5.35
N ASP A 604 33.83 -10.41 5.94
CA ASP A 604 33.05 -11.40 5.19
C ASP A 604 31.96 -10.73 4.33
N TYR A 605 31.48 -9.54 4.74
CA TYR A 605 30.38 -8.81 4.10
C TYR A 605 29.07 -9.61 4.00
N SER A 606 28.73 -10.38 5.04
CA SER A 606 27.49 -11.18 5.07
C SER A 606 26.24 -10.32 4.89
N GLY A 607 25.31 -10.78 4.06
CA GLY A 607 24.10 -10.03 3.73
C GLY A 607 24.27 -9.10 2.53
N GLN A 608 25.38 -9.20 1.78
CA GLN A 608 25.55 -8.47 0.52
C GLN A 608 24.36 -8.67 -0.42
N SER A 609 23.92 -9.92 -0.58
CA SER A 609 22.67 -10.29 -1.22
C SER A 609 21.92 -11.27 -0.32
N VAL A 610 20.61 -11.07 -0.17
CA VAL A 610 19.70 -11.94 0.59
C VAL A 610 18.52 -12.34 -0.29
N SER A 611 18.00 -13.54 -0.08
CA SER A 611 16.79 -14.03 -0.76
C SER A 611 16.01 -14.94 0.19
N ILE A 612 14.68 -14.86 0.18
CA ILE A 612 13.78 -15.64 1.04
C ILE A 612 12.69 -16.33 0.21
N SER A 613 12.27 -17.53 0.63
CA SER A 613 11.15 -18.28 0.05
C SER A 613 9.82 -17.58 0.30
N ASP A 614 8.80 -17.90 -0.50
CA ASP A 614 7.50 -17.22 -0.43
C ASP A 614 6.76 -17.50 0.88
N ASP A 615 6.99 -18.65 1.50
CA ASP A 615 6.45 -18.99 2.82
C ASP A 615 7.21 -18.29 3.97
N GLY A 616 8.27 -17.55 3.65
CA GLY A 616 9.12 -16.83 4.59
C GLY A 616 9.98 -17.74 5.48
N ASN A 617 10.10 -19.04 5.21
CA ASN A 617 10.76 -19.97 6.14
C ASN A 617 12.13 -20.46 5.69
N THR A 618 12.56 -20.19 4.46
CA THR A 618 13.91 -20.53 3.98
C THR A 618 14.56 -19.28 3.42
N MET A 619 15.77 -18.97 3.86
CA MET A 619 16.51 -17.83 3.34
C MET A 619 17.96 -18.19 3.02
N ALA A 620 18.54 -17.49 2.06
CA ALA A 620 19.94 -17.54 1.72
C ALA A 620 20.57 -16.16 1.82
N LEU A 621 21.85 -16.10 2.20
CA LEU A 621 22.63 -14.87 2.21
C LEU A 621 24.06 -15.10 1.72
N SER A 622 24.56 -14.19 0.89
CA SER A 622 25.93 -14.21 0.38
C SER A 622 26.90 -13.45 1.30
N SER A 623 28.17 -13.84 1.26
CA SER A 623 29.28 -13.15 1.95
C SER A 623 30.51 -13.18 1.04
N PRO A 624 30.72 -12.17 0.18
CA PRO A 624 31.73 -12.21 -0.88
C PRO A 624 33.18 -12.24 -0.37
N GLY A 625 33.45 -11.68 0.82
CA GLY A 625 34.80 -11.68 1.41
C GLY A 625 35.17 -12.97 2.14
N ASN A 626 34.30 -13.99 2.09
CA ASN A 626 34.57 -15.22 2.80
C ASN A 626 35.76 -16.01 2.18
N ASN A 627 36.63 -16.49 3.06
CA ASN A 627 37.93 -17.04 2.69
C ASN A 627 38.00 -18.58 2.66
N SER A 628 36.85 -19.27 2.68
CA SER A 628 36.79 -20.73 2.91
C SER A 628 37.48 -21.57 1.82
N ASN A 629 37.54 -21.07 0.58
CA ASN A 629 38.19 -21.77 -0.53
C ASN A 629 39.21 -20.90 -1.29
N GLY A 630 39.87 -19.99 -0.58
CA GLY A 630 40.77 -18.99 -1.15
C GLY A 630 40.40 -17.59 -0.65
N ASN A 631 41.31 -16.63 -0.78
CA ASN A 631 41.01 -15.25 -0.39
C ASN A 631 39.82 -14.73 -1.21
N ASP A 632 38.82 -14.13 -0.56
CA ASP A 632 37.62 -13.58 -1.19
C ASP A 632 36.93 -14.56 -2.17
N SER A 633 36.98 -15.86 -1.87
CA SER A 633 36.24 -16.88 -2.65
C SER A 633 34.72 -16.69 -2.56
N GLY A 634 34.26 -16.10 -1.46
CA GLY A 634 32.85 -15.92 -1.14
C GLY A 634 32.13 -17.22 -0.79
N HIS A 635 31.03 -17.08 -0.04
CA HIS A 635 30.13 -18.20 0.22
C HIS A 635 28.67 -17.75 0.36
N VAL A 636 27.77 -18.73 0.32
CA VAL A 636 26.35 -18.56 0.63
C VAL A 636 25.98 -19.50 1.77
N ARG A 637 25.32 -18.94 2.78
CA ARG A 637 24.74 -19.68 3.90
C ARG A 637 23.22 -19.70 3.75
N ILE A 638 22.64 -20.87 4.01
CA ILE A 638 21.21 -21.12 3.89
C ILE A 638 20.66 -21.47 5.26
N PHE A 639 19.50 -20.92 5.60
CA PHE A 639 18.85 -21.12 6.88
C PHE A 639 17.37 -21.46 6.69
N THR A 640 16.85 -22.32 7.56
CA THR A 640 15.41 -22.56 7.69
C THR A 640 14.88 -22.17 9.05
N TRP A 641 13.64 -21.69 9.08
CA TRP A 641 12.94 -21.32 10.29
C TRP A 641 12.27 -22.53 10.93
N SER A 642 12.65 -22.82 12.17
CA SER A 642 12.09 -23.94 12.95
C SER A 642 10.78 -23.59 13.69
N GLY A 643 10.27 -22.37 13.52
CA GLY A 643 9.20 -21.80 14.36
C GLY A 643 9.72 -21.03 15.58
N THR A 644 11.00 -21.19 15.96
CA THR A 644 11.60 -20.49 17.10
C THR A 644 13.02 -19.95 16.86
N ALA A 645 13.74 -20.50 15.89
CA ALA A 645 15.09 -20.05 15.51
C ALA A 645 15.39 -20.38 14.06
N TRP A 646 16.24 -19.55 13.44
CA TRP A 646 16.88 -19.84 12.17
C TRP A 646 18.00 -20.85 12.36
N THR A 647 17.98 -21.93 11.59
CA THR A 647 18.97 -23.00 11.64
C THR A 647 19.62 -23.19 10.29
N ALA A 648 20.96 -23.23 10.25
CA ALA A 648 21.70 -23.46 9.02
C ALA A 648 21.36 -24.82 8.41
N VAL A 649 21.16 -24.87 7.10
CA VAL A 649 20.81 -26.08 6.34
C VAL A 649 21.91 -26.46 5.37
N GLY A 650 22.51 -27.64 5.62
CA GLY A 650 23.63 -28.13 4.84
C GLY A 650 24.94 -27.39 5.13
N ASN A 651 25.96 -27.69 4.32
CA ASN A 651 27.19 -26.92 4.31
C ASN A 651 27.01 -25.66 3.46
N PRO A 652 27.74 -24.56 3.75
CA PRO A 652 27.76 -23.38 2.89
C PRO A 652 28.20 -23.72 1.47
N ILE A 653 27.61 -23.05 0.48
CA ILE A 653 28.05 -23.10 -0.92
C ILE A 653 29.23 -22.13 -1.04
N VAL A 654 30.39 -22.60 -1.52
CA VAL A 654 31.63 -21.81 -1.56
C VAL A 654 32.10 -21.56 -2.99
N GLY A 655 32.79 -20.44 -3.24
CA GLY A 655 33.48 -20.18 -4.50
C GLY A 655 34.47 -21.28 -4.85
N GLU A 656 34.83 -21.40 -6.13
CA GLU A 656 35.72 -22.47 -6.61
C GLU A 656 37.20 -22.13 -6.39
N SER A 657 37.53 -20.85 -6.40
CA SER A 657 38.87 -20.30 -6.26
C SER A 657 38.87 -18.99 -5.47
N ALA A 658 40.08 -18.49 -5.19
CA ALA A 658 40.26 -17.14 -4.64
C ALA A 658 39.76 -16.08 -5.64
N GLU A 659 39.22 -14.98 -5.11
CA GLU A 659 38.68 -13.82 -5.84
C GLU A 659 37.39 -14.05 -6.63
N ASP A 660 36.81 -15.26 -6.63
CA ASP A 660 35.53 -15.54 -7.30
C ASP A 660 34.38 -14.65 -6.79
N LYS A 661 34.40 -14.29 -5.49
CA LYS A 661 33.44 -13.40 -4.82
C LYS A 661 31.98 -13.73 -5.09
N ILE A 662 31.47 -14.83 -4.51
CA ILE A 662 30.02 -15.08 -4.51
C ILE A 662 29.30 -13.92 -3.83
N ASN A 663 28.59 -13.11 -4.63
CA ASN A 663 28.01 -11.84 -4.19
C ASN A 663 26.50 -11.74 -4.43
N ASN A 664 25.93 -12.52 -5.34
CA ASN A 664 24.49 -12.50 -5.63
C ASN A 664 23.82 -13.88 -5.38
N VAL A 665 22.59 -13.88 -4.86
CA VAL A 665 21.83 -15.09 -4.57
C VAL A 665 20.33 -14.91 -4.85
N SER A 666 19.71 -15.94 -5.42
CA SER A 666 18.25 -16.03 -5.59
C SER A 666 17.77 -17.43 -5.18
N ILE A 667 16.62 -17.52 -4.52
CA ILE A 667 16.00 -18.79 -4.08
C ILE A 667 14.64 -18.98 -4.76
N SER A 668 14.25 -20.24 -5.02
CA SER A 668 12.91 -20.60 -5.47
C SER A 668 11.86 -20.41 -4.38
N THR A 669 10.59 -20.31 -4.78
CA THR A 669 9.40 -20.21 -3.92
C THR A 669 9.35 -21.26 -2.81
N ASP A 670 9.73 -22.50 -3.14
CA ASP A 670 9.74 -23.63 -2.19
C ASP A 670 10.98 -23.69 -1.29
N GLY A 671 11.99 -22.86 -1.56
CA GLY A 671 13.24 -22.85 -0.82
C GLY A 671 14.19 -24.01 -1.16
N GLU A 672 13.94 -24.82 -2.19
CA GLU A 672 14.72 -26.03 -2.51
C GLU A 672 15.75 -25.84 -3.63
N THR A 673 15.69 -24.74 -4.38
CA THR A 673 16.63 -24.39 -5.46
C THR A 673 17.25 -23.02 -5.23
N ILE A 674 18.56 -22.91 -5.41
CA ILE A 674 19.32 -21.66 -5.21
C ILE A 674 20.24 -21.41 -6.40
N ALA A 675 20.21 -20.20 -6.93
CA ALA A 675 21.20 -19.68 -7.88
C ALA A 675 22.21 -18.79 -7.15
N VAL A 676 23.50 -18.98 -7.42
CA VAL A 676 24.58 -18.16 -6.86
C VAL A 676 25.41 -17.56 -7.99
N GLY A 677 25.58 -16.24 -7.97
CA GLY A 677 26.42 -15.50 -8.90
C GLY A 677 27.77 -15.16 -8.27
N ALA A 678 28.86 -15.35 -9.03
CA ALA A 678 30.21 -15.02 -8.62
C ALA A 678 30.91 -14.22 -9.72
N THR A 679 30.81 -12.89 -9.62
CA THR A 679 31.26 -11.94 -10.65
C THR A 679 32.76 -11.95 -10.91
N GLY A 680 33.57 -12.37 -9.92
CA GLY A 680 35.03 -12.44 -10.03
C GLY A 680 35.55 -13.75 -10.61
N ASN A 681 34.68 -14.69 -10.99
CA ASN A 681 35.12 -15.98 -11.50
C ASN A 681 35.79 -15.87 -12.88
N ASP A 682 36.84 -16.67 -13.06
CA ASP A 682 37.73 -16.63 -14.23
C ASP A 682 37.47 -17.74 -15.28
N GLY A 683 36.36 -18.47 -15.19
CA GLY A 683 36.09 -19.69 -15.97
C GLY A 683 36.28 -19.55 -17.48
N ASN A 684 35.97 -18.36 -18.04
CA ASN A 684 36.09 -18.06 -19.46
C ASN A 684 36.87 -16.76 -19.75
N GLY A 685 37.71 -16.33 -18.81
CA GLY A 685 38.49 -15.09 -18.90
C GLY A 685 38.52 -14.37 -17.56
N ALA A 686 39.48 -13.45 -17.37
CA ALA A 686 39.61 -12.74 -16.09
C ALA A 686 38.31 -11.98 -15.75
N ASN A 687 37.71 -12.22 -14.59
CA ASN A 687 36.42 -11.68 -14.16
C ASN A 687 35.31 -11.86 -15.22
N SER A 688 35.28 -12.99 -15.93
CA SER A 688 34.15 -13.29 -16.81
C SER A 688 32.86 -13.47 -16.03
N GLY A 689 32.99 -13.89 -14.76
CA GLY A 689 31.91 -14.24 -13.87
C GLY A 689 31.24 -15.57 -14.24
N HIS A 690 30.50 -16.16 -13.31
CA HIS A 690 29.65 -17.32 -13.57
C HIS A 690 28.46 -17.40 -12.62
N VAL A 691 27.53 -18.28 -12.96
CA VAL A 691 26.39 -18.65 -12.11
C VAL A 691 26.35 -20.16 -11.93
N ARG A 692 26.07 -20.60 -10.70
CA ARG A 692 25.84 -22.01 -10.37
C ARG A 692 24.50 -22.18 -9.68
N ILE A 693 23.81 -23.27 -10.00
CA ILE A 693 22.50 -23.60 -9.42
C ILE A 693 22.66 -24.84 -8.56
N TYR A 694 22.05 -24.84 -7.38
CA TYR A 694 22.07 -25.93 -6.42
C TYR A 694 20.65 -26.34 -6.04
N THR A 695 20.41 -27.65 -5.93
CA THR A 695 19.17 -28.19 -5.37
C THR A 695 19.42 -28.95 -4.08
N TRP A 696 18.47 -28.83 -3.16
CA TRP A 696 18.48 -29.55 -1.91
C TRP A 696 18.04 -31.00 -2.12
N ASN A 697 18.87 -31.96 -1.72
CA ASN A 697 18.53 -33.39 -1.83
C ASN A 697 17.99 -34.01 -0.52
N GLY A 698 17.67 -33.19 0.47
CA GLY A 698 17.32 -33.64 1.83
C GLY A 698 18.50 -33.69 2.81
N THR A 699 19.75 -33.65 2.33
CA THR A 699 20.95 -33.73 3.18
C THR A 699 22.05 -32.73 2.83
N ALA A 700 22.16 -32.32 1.57
CA ALA A 700 23.15 -31.39 1.08
C ALA A 700 22.61 -30.61 -0.13
N TRP A 701 23.16 -29.40 -0.30
CA TRP A 701 23.06 -28.63 -1.53
C TRP A 701 23.94 -29.27 -2.59
N VAL A 702 23.34 -29.74 -3.68
CA VAL A 702 24.04 -30.40 -4.79
C VAL A 702 23.90 -29.54 -6.03
N GLN A 703 25.02 -29.25 -6.68
CA GLN A 703 25.01 -28.49 -7.92
C GLN A 703 24.19 -29.21 -8.99
N GLN A 704 23.28 -28.48 -9.62
CA GLN A 704 22.41 -28.93 -10.69
C GLN A 704 22.97 -28.44 -12.03
N GLY A 705 23.53 -29.38 -12.81
CA GLY A 705 24.15 -29.06 -14.10
C GLY A 705 25.60 -28.59 -13.99
N ALA A 706 26.15 -28.17 -15.13
CA ALA A 706 27.45 -27.52 -15.21
C ALA A 706 27.33 -26.02 -14.85
N ASP A 707 28.47 -25.37 -14.66
CA ASP A 707 28.56 -23.92 -14.46
C ASP A 707 28.02 -23.17 -15.70
N ILE A 708 27.39 -22.02 -15.47
CA ILE A 708 26.98 -21.10 -16.53
C ILE A 708 27.98 -19.95 -16.54
N ASP A 709 29.03 -20.10 -17.35
CA ASP A 709 30.12 -19.12 -17.44
C ASP A 709 29.74 -17.87 -18.26
N GLY A 710 30.32 -16.73 -17.90
CA GLY A 710 30.31 -15.52 -18.70
C GLY A 710 31.00 -15.71 -20.07
N GLU A 711 30.75 -14.81 -21.02
CA GLU A 711 31.20 -15.00 -22.40
C GLU A 711 32.65 -14.57 -22.63
N ALA A 712 33.07 -13.50 -21.96
CA ALA A 712 34.40 -12.92 -22.10
C ALA A 712 34.92 -12.32 -20.78
N ALA A 713 36.21 -11.97 -20.77
CA ALA A 713 36.85 -11.33 -19.63
C ALA A 713 36.27 -9.94 -19.36
N GLY A 714 35.88 -9.65 -18.12
CA GLY A 714 35.32 -8.37 -17.70
C GLY A 714 33.80 -8.29 -17.75
N ASP A 715 33.09 -9.26 -18.32
CA ASP A 715 31.62 -9.20 -18.47
C ASP A 715 30.85 -9.20 -17.14
N MET A 716 31.47 -9.67 -16.06
CA MET A 716 30.87 -9.79 -14.71
C MET A 716 29.54 -10.57 -14.70
N SER A 717 29.45 -11.68 -15.44
CA SER A 717 28.24 -12.51 -15.47
C SER A 717 27.87 -13.02 -14.07
N GLY A 718 26.60 -12.93 -13.72
CA GLY A 718 26.11 -13.23 -12.37
C GLY A 718 26.06 -12.03 -11.43
N TYR A 719 26.24 -10.81 -11.96
CA TYR A 719 26.07 -9.56 -11.22
C TYR A 719 24.67 -9.45 -10.60
N SER A 720 23.66 -9.84 -11.38
CA SER A 720 22.27 -9.99 -10.95
C SER A 720 21.76 -11.37 -11.37
N VAL A 721 21.00 -12.05 -10.49
CA VAL A 721 20.39 -13.35 -10.77
C VAL A 721 18.96 -13.41 -10.27
N ALA A 722 18.07 -14.04 -11.04
CA ALA A 722 16.68 -14.28 -10.63
C ALA A 722 16.21 -15.68 -11.06
N LEU A 723 15.61 -16.43 -10.14
CA LEU A 723 14.98 -17.74 -10.40
C LEU A 723 13.47 -17.63 -10.61
N SER A 724 12.92 -18.56 -11.40
CA SER A 724 11.48 -18.82 -11.42
C SER A 724 11.02 -19.46 -10.10
N ASP A 725 9.73 -19.42 -9.82
CA ASP A 725 9.13 -20.02 -8.62
C ASP A 725 9.49 -21.51 -8.49
N ALA A 726 9.50 -22.22 -9.63
CA ALA A 726 9.85 -23.64 -9.71
C ALA A 726 11.37 -23.90 -9.70
N GLY A 727 12.21 -22.88 -9.80
CA GLY A 727 13.67 -22.99 -9.86
C GLY A 727 14.20 -23.65 -11.14
N ASP A 728 13.40 -23.72 -12.21
CA ASP A 728 13.73 -24.37 -13.49
C ASP A 728 14.14 -23.38 -14.60
N THR A 729 13.98 -22.08 -14.35
CA THR A 729 14.43 -20.98 -15.22
C THR A 729 15.29 -20.03 -14.40
N VAL A 730 16.40 -19.56 -14.96
CA VAL A 730 17.26 -18.54 -14.34
C VAL A 730 17.56 -17.42 -15.33
N ALA A 731 17.43 -16.17 -14.89
CA ALA A 731 17.90 -14.98 -15.60
C ALA A 731 19.22 -14.50 -14.98
N ILE A 732 20.18 -14.13 -15.83
CA ILE A 732 21.55 -13.77 -15.43
C ILE A 732 21.93 -12.48 -16.12
N GLY A 733 22.23 -11.43 -15.35
CA GLY A 733 22.75 -10.17 -15.83
C GLY A 733 24.27 -10.10 -15.84
N ALA A 734 24.80 -9.38 -16.83
CA ALA A 734 26.22 -9.14 -17.05
C ALA A 734 26.38 -7.71 -17.60
N PRO A 735 26.34 -6.68 -16.73
CA PRO A 735 26.25 -5.27 -17.13
C PRO A 735 27.49 -4.75 -17.87
N GLU A 736 28.65 -5.40 -17.72
CA GLU A 736 29.90 -4.97 -18.36
C GLU A 736 30.17 -5.69 -19.70
N ASN A 737 29.25 -6.52 -20.18
CA ASN A 737 29.43 -7.21 -21.46
C ASN A 737 29.44 -6.24 -22.66
N ASP A 738 30.28 -6.57 -23.64
CA ASP A 738 30.58 -5.72 -24.80
C ASP A 738 29.76 -6.04 -26.08
N GLY A 739 28.77 -6.93 -26.01
CA GLY A 739 28.10 -7.54 -27.17
C GLY A 739 27.56 -6.55 -28.21
N ASN A 740 27.02 -5.41 -27.75
CA ASN A 740 26.46 -4.34 -28.60
C ASN A 740 27.12 -2.97 -28.37
N GLY A 741 28.36 -2.95 -27.87
CA GLY A 741 29.09 -1.73 -27.51
C GLY A 741 29.84 -1.91 -26.19
N SER A 742 30.83 -1.07 -25.91
CA SER A 742 31.62 -1.20 -24.68
C SER A 742 30.71 -1.10 -23.45
N ASN A 743 30.72 -2.09 -22.55
CA ASN A 743 29.84 -2.13 -21.37
C ASN A 743 28.35 -1.85 -21.69
N ALA A 744 27.87 -2.28 -22.86
CA ALA A 744 26.44 -2.17 -23.17
C ALA A 744 25.62 -3.04 -22.20
N GLY A 745 26.21 -4.14 -21.76
CA GLY A 745 25.60 -5.12 -20.88
C GLY A 745 24.63 -6.04 -21.63
N HIS A 746 24.28 -7.16 -21.02
CA HIS A 746 23.25 -8.07 -21.53
C HIS A 746 22.62 -8.90 -20.41
N VAL A 747 21.52 -9.58 -20.75
CA VAL A 747 20.89 -10.60 -19.90
C VAL A 747 20.70 -11.88 -20.70
N ARG A 748 20.97 -13.01 -20.05
CA ARG A 748 20.73 -14.36 -20.60
C ARG A 748 19.76 -15.12 -19.71
N LEU A 749 18.85 -15.86 -20.33
CA LEU A 749 17.93 -16.74 -19.62
C LEU A 749 18.24 -18.19 -19.96
N TYR A 750 18.16 -19.09 -18.98
CA TYR A 750 18.44 -20.52 -19.14
C TYR A 750 17.35 -21.38 -18.53
N ASP A 751 17.07 -22.49 -19.21
CA ASP A 751 16.09 -23.49 -18.82
C ASP A 751 16.75 -24.80 -18.43
N TRP A 752 16.30 -25.38 -17.33
CA TRP A 752 16.68 -26.72 -16.96
C TRP A 752 15.90 -27.75 -17.80
N ASN A 753 16.60 -28.48 -18.67
CA ASN A 753 15.97 -29.51 -19.50
C ASN A 753 15.90 -30.91 -18.83
N GLY A 754 16.23 -31.01 -17.53
CA GLY A 754 16.39 -32.27 -16.80
C GLY A 754 17.83 -32.80 -16.76
N THR A 755 18.74 -32.28 -17.58
CA THR A 755 20.15 -32.72 -17.65
C THR A 755 21.17 -31.59 -17.74
N ALA A 756 20.79 -30.45 -18.32
CA ALA A 756 21.64 -29.28 -18.49
C ALA A 756 20.80 -28.00 -18.49
N TRP A 757 21.44 -26.90 -18.13
CA TRP A 757 20.95 -25.54 -18.36
C TRP A 757 21.15 -25.19 -19.83
N VAL A 758 20.07 -24.85 -20.53
CA VAL A 758 20.07 -24.51 -21.95
C VAL A 758 19.56 -23.10 -22.10
N GLN A 759 20.32 -22.26 -22.80
CA GLN A 759 19.93 -20.87 -23.02
C GLN A 759 18.60 -20.77 -23.78
N ARG A 760 17.71 -19.92 -23.29
CA ARG A 760 16.40 -19.62 -23.86
C ARG A 760 16.51 -18.40 -24.77
N GLY A 761 16.54 -18.66 -26.08
CA GLY A 761 16.61 -17.61 -27.10
C GLY A 761 18.02 -17.01 -27.25
N ALA A 762 18.09 -15.86 -27.93
CA ALA A 762 19.30 -15.07 -28.04
C ALA A 762 19.49 -14.18 -26.80
N ASP A 763 20.67 -13.59 -26.66
CA ASP A 763 20.99 -12.61 -25.63
C ASP A 763 20.08 -11.37 -25.72
N LEU A 764 19.74 -10.81 -24.56
CA LEU A 764 19.02 -9.54 -24.44
C LEU A 764 20.03 -8.42 -24.23
N ASP A 765 20.64 -7.97 -25.33
CA ASP A 765 21.71 -6.97 -25.32
C ASP A 765 21.22 -5.56 -24.94
N GLY A 766 22.10 -4.80 -24.27
CA GLY A 766 22.03 -3.36 -24.11
C GLY A 766 22.00 -2.64 -25.46
N GLU A 767 21.51 -1.40 -25.48
CA GLU A 767 21.27 -0.69 -26.74
C GLU A 767 22.53 0.04 -27.22
N THR A 768 23.25 0.67 -26.30
CA THR A 768 24.44 1.45 -26.58
C THR A 768 25.56 1.21 -25.56
N SER A 769 26.75 1.76 -25.83
CA SER A 769 27.88 1.64 -24.90
C SER A 769 27.60 2.35 -23.59
N ASP A 770 28.06 1.76 -22.49
CA ASP A 770 27.91 2.24 -21.11
C ASP A 770 26.46 2.29 -20.59
N ASP A 771 25.51 1.60 -21.25
CA ASP A 771 24.13 1.48 -20.76
C ASP A 771 24.03 0.62 -19.48
N LEU A 772 24.96 -0.33 -19.30
CA LEU A 772 24.99 -1.27 -18.17
C LEU A 772 23.73 -2.13 -18.04
N SER A 773 23.17 -2.59 -19.17
CA SER A 773 21.97 -3.44 -19.20
C SER A 773 22.22 -4.76 -18.46
N GLY A 774 21.31 -5.14 -17.55
CA GLY A 774 21.50 -6.31 -16.69
C GLY A 774 22.09 -5.97 -15.31
N SER A 775 22.16 -4.69 -14.96
CA SER A 775 22.51 -4.22 -13.61
C SER A 775 21.53 -4.77 -12.56
N SER A 776 20.26 -4.93 -12.93
CA SER A 776 19.26 -5.64 -12.15
C SER A 776 18.34 -6.46 -13.06
N VAL A 777 17.88 -7.61 -12.56
CA VAL A 777 16.95 -8.49 -13.27
C VAL A 777 15.89 -9.04 -12.31
N SER A 778 14.67 -9.20 -12.80
CA SER A 778 13.60 -9.94 -12.13
C SER A 778 12.71 -10.63 -13.16
N ILE A 779 12.16 -11.79 -12.81
CA ILE A 779 11.30 -12.60 -13.67
C ILE A 779 10.01 -13.00 -12.94
N ASN A 780 8.96 -13.32 -13.71
CA ASN A 780 7.70 -13.82 -13.16
C ASN A 780 7.75 -15.33 -12.82
N SER A 781 6.68 -15.89 -12.24
CA SER A 781 6.59 -17.30 -11.76
C SER A 781 7.25 -18.33 -12.65
N ILE A 782 6.96 -18.25 -13.94
CA ILE A 782 7.35 -19.24 -14.93
C ILE A 782 8.56 -18.77 -15.75
N GLY A 783 9.09 -17.58 -15.50
CA GLY A 783 10.17 -16.96 -16.26
C GLY A 783 9.79 -16.57 -17.69
N SER A 784 8.50 -16.40 -18.00
CA SER A 784 8.04 -15.96 -19.32
C SER A 784 8.20 -14.47 -19.54
N THR A 785 8.30 -13.69 -18.47
CA THR A 785 8.48 -12.24 -18.51
C THR A 785 9.72 -11.87 -17.72
N VAL A 786 10.55 -10.98 -18.23
CA VAL A 786 11.75 -10.47 -17.56
C VAL A 786 11.81 -8.95 -17.61
N VAL A 787 12.06 -8.31 -16.47
CA VAL A 787 12.44 -6.88 -16.40
C VAL A 787 13.94 -6.75 -16.20
N ILE A 788 14.54 -5.81 -16.91
CA ILE A 788 15.98 -5.58 -16.96
C ILE A 788 16.24 -4.09 -16.74
N GLY A 789 17.01 -3.75 -15.72
CA GLY A 789 17.51 -2.39 -15.49
C GLY A 789 18.84 -2.12 -16.20
N ALA A 790 19.00 -0.89 -16.69
CA ALA A 790 20.23 -0.38 -17.31
C ALA A 790 20.51 1.03 -16.78
N THR A 791 21.36 1.13 -15.76
CA THR A 791 21.54 2.35 -14.96
C THR A 791 22.25 3.48 -15.71
N GLY A 792 23.11 3.15 -16.68
CA GLY A 792 23.86 4.12 -17.48
C GLY A 792 23.15 4.56 -18.76
N ASN A 793 21.94 4.07 -19.02
CA ASN A 793 21.22 4.41 -20.24
C ASN A 793 20.87 5.91 -20.30
N ASN A 794 20.92 6.47 -21.51
CA ASN A 794 20.83 7.91 -21.74
C ASN A 794 19.48 8.38 -22.34
N GLY A 795 18.43 7.57 -22.26
CA GLY A 795 17.13 7.78 -22.94
C GLY A 795 16.50 9.16 -22.66
N ASN A 796 16.59 9.64 -21.42
CA ASN A 796 16.00 10.91 -20.99
C ASN A 796 17.01 11.89 -20.35
N GLY A 797 18.30 11.70 -20.60
CA GLY A 797 19.38 12.49 -20.00
C GLY A 797 20.66 11.70 -19.90
N ALA A 798 21.79 12.35 -19.58
CA ALA A 798 23.01 11.59 -19.29
C ALA A 798 22.79 10.74 -18.03
N ASP A 799 23.07 9.44 -18.08
CA ASP A 799 22.92 8.51 -16.96
C ASP A 799 21.53 8.57 -16.28
N SER A 800 20.47 8.84 -17.06
CA SER A 800 19.09 8.80 -16.54
C SER A 800 18.68 7.39 -16.12
N GLY A 801 19.29 6.39 -16.76
CA GLY A 801 18.93 4.98 -16.66
C GLY A 801 17.57 4.68 -17.28
N HIS A 802 17.29 3.41 -17.48
CA HIS A 802 15.96 2.92 -17.87
C HIS A 802 15.75 1.46 -17.47
N SER A 803 14.53 0.97 -17.68
CA SER A 803 14.20 -0.44 -17.59
C SER A 803 13.47 -0.92 -18.83
N ARG A 804 13.76 -2.15 -19.25
CA ARG A 804 13.10 -2.82 -20.38
C ARG A 804 12.46 -4.11 -19.91
N VAL A 805 11.28 -4.42 -20.45
CA VAL A 805 10.57 -5.66 -20.17
C VAL A 805 10.47 -6.50 -21.43
N TYR A 806 10.69 -7.80 -21.33
CA TYR A 806 10.60 -8.73 -22.45
C TYR A 806 9.70 -9.91 -22.13
N ASP A 807 8.96 -10.34 -23.15
CA ASP A 807 8.10 -11.51 -23.14
C ASP A 807 8.67 -12.65 -23.96
N TRP A 808 8.50 -13.85 -23.42
CA TRP A 808 8.64 -15.11 -24.12
C TRP A 808 7.26 -15.70 -24.40
N PRO A 809 7.02 -16.25 -25.61
CA PRO A 809 5.77 -16.91 -25.92
C PRO A 809 5.44 -18.05 -24.94
N THR A 810 4.20 -18.08 -24.45
CA THR A 810 3.70 -19.14 -23.56
C THR A 810 2.59 -19.95 -24.20
N THR A 811 2.39 -21.17 -23.70
CA THR A 811 1.27 -22.03 -24.04
C THR A 811 0.46 -22.30 -22.78
N THR A 812 -0.77 -21.79 -22.74
CA THR A 812 -1.72 -22.11 -21.67
C THR A 812 -2.57 -23.32 -22.09
N THR A 813 -2.34 -24.46 -21.45
CA THR A 813 -3.14 -25.67 -21.67
C THR A 813 -4.26 -25.73 -20.65
N LEU A 814 -5.51 -25.72 -21.13
CA LEU A 814 -6.67 -26.06 -20.34
C LEU A 814 -6.96 -27.56 -20.48
N VAL A 815 -6.67 -28.32 -19.43
CA VAL A 815 -6.93 -29.76 -19.41
C VAL A 815 -8.29 -30.02 -18.78
N HIS A 816 -9.15 -30.72 -19.52
CA HIS A 816 -10.41 -31.23 -19.02
C HIS A 816 -10.33 -32.75 -18.85
N THR A 817 -10.63 -33.25 -17.67
CA THR A 817 -10.59 -34.70 -17.37
C THR A 817 -11.88 -35.45 -17.75
N ALA A 818 -12.95 -34.75 -18.15
CA ALA A 818 -14.17 -35.33 -18.72
C ALA A 818 -14.78 -34.43 -19.81
N GLY A 819 -15.95 -34.81 -20.36
CA GLY A 819 -16.67 -34.01 -21.35
C GLY A 819 -17.02 -32.62 -20.82
N VAL A 820 -16.85 -31.60 -21.66
CA VAL A 820 -17.04 -30.19 -21.31
C VAL A 820 -18.23 -29.64 -22.09
N ASP A 821 -19.15 -28.99 -21.40
CA ASP A 821 -20.33 -28.36 -22.02
C ASP A 821 -20.03 -26.92 -22.49
N GLU A 822 -18.93 -26.30 -22.02
CA GLU A 822 -18.50 -24.94 -22.33
C GLU A 822 -16.97 -24.80 -22.27
N ILE A 823 -16.39 -24.00 -23.17
CA ILE A 823 -14.98 -23.61 -23.14
C ILE A 823 -14.95 -22.08 -23.07
N ASP A 824 -14.48 -21.55 -21.94
CA ASP A 824 -14.44 -20.12 -21.67
C ASP A 824 -13.08 -19.51 -22.06
N PHE A 825 -13.13 -18.48 -22.91
CA PHE A 825 -11.97 -17.70 -23.34
C PHE A 825 -11.96 -16.28 -22.75
N ASN A 826 -12.90 -15.94 -21.86
CA ASN A 826 -12.93 -14.64 -21.19
C ASN A 826 -11.71 -14.47 -20.27
N ASN A 827 -11.24 -13.22 -20.15
CA ASN A 827 -10.06 -12.84 -19.35
C ASN A 827 -8.77 -13.57 -19.73
N ARG A 828 -8.60 -13.90 -21.02
CA ARG A 828 -7.39 -14.57 -21.55
C ARG A 828 -6.44 -13.66 -22.31
N ASP A 829 -6.75 -12.36 -22.36
CA ASP A 829 -5.98 -11.33 -23.08
C ASP A 829 -5.50 -11.77 -24.48
N LEU A 830 -6.35 -12.53 -25.18
CA LEU A 830 -6.01 -13.10 -26.49
C LEU A 830 -5.97 -12.02 -27.56
N VAL A 831 -4.84 -11.90 -28.24
CA VAL A 831 -4.57 -10.89 -29.26
C VAL A 831 -4.32 -11.49 -30.65
N GLN A 832 -4.27 -10.63 -31.67
CA GLN A 832 -3.94 -11.05 -33.03
C GLN A 832 -2.57 -11.74 -33.05
N GLY A 833 -2.50 -12.94 -33.63
CA GLY A 833 -1.30 -13.77 -33.66
C GLY A 833 -1.34 -14.95 -32.70
N ASP A 834 -2.17 -14.92 -31.67
CA ASP A 834 -2.30 -16.04 -30.74
C ASP A 834 -2.90 -17.26 -31.43
N ARG A 835 -2.35 -18.44 -31.10
CA ARG A 835 -2.83 -19.73 -31.61
C ARG A 835 -3.70 -20.39 -30.56
N ILE A 836 -4.91 -20.78 -30.96
CA ILE A 836 -5.77 -21.64 -30.16
C ILE A 836 -5.72 -23.05 -30.74
N THR A 837 -5.34 -24.02 -29.91
CA THR A 837 -5.34 -25.45 -30.26
C THR A 837 -6.33 -26.19 -29.37
N LEU A 838 -7.21 -26.97 -29.98
CA LEU A 838 -8.19 -27.82 -29.33
C LEU A 838 -7.92 -29.29 -29.69
N THR A 839 -7.50 -30.06 -28.69
CA THR A 839 -7.28 -31.50 -28.82
C THR A 839 -8.49 -32.25 -28.31
N ILE A 840 -9.23 -32.89 -29.22
CA ILE A 840 -10.40 -33.71 -28.87
C ILE A 840 -9.95 -35.17 -28.76
N THR A 841 -10.18 -35.80 -27.61
CA THR A 841 -9.82 -37.21 -27.39
C THR A 841 -10.51 -38.11 -28.43
N GLY A 842 -9.70 -38.74 -29.29
CA GLY A 842 -10.17 -39.61 -30.37
C GLY A 842 -10.56 -38.90 -31.66
N GLY A 843 -10.58 -37.56 -31.69
CA GLY A 843 -10.81 -36.72 -32.86
C GLY A 843 -9.50 -36.25 -33.53
N THR A 844 -9.62 -35.36 -34.52
CA THR A 844 -8.48 -34.63 -35.10
C THR A 844 -8.23 -33.34 -34.34
N GLU A 845 -6.97 -32.93 -34.21
CA GLU A 845 -6.62 -31.64 -33.62
C GLU A 845 -7.19 -30.50 -34.47
N ILE A 846 -7.80 -29.51 -33.79
CA ILE A 846 -8.32 -28.29 -34.41
C ILE A 846 -7.44 -27.15 -33.94
N GLN A 847 -6.94 -26.35 -34.85
CA GLN A 847 -6.10 -25.20 -34.52
C GLN A 847 -6.45 -24.03 -35.42
N GLY A 848 -6.25 -22.83 -34.89
CA GLY A 848 -6.23 -21.63 -35.71
C GLY A 848 -5.56 -20.47 -34.98
N VAL A 849 -5.27 -19.42 -35.75
CA VAL A 849 -4.54 -18.24 -35.29
C VAL A 849 -5.47 -17.05 -35.37
N ILE A 850 -5.49 -16.21 -34.34
CA ILE A 850 -6.33 -15.01 -34.30
C ILE A 850 -5.83 -14.06 -35.41
N GLY A 851 -6.64 -13.93 -36.46
CA GLY A 851 -6.37 -13.04 -37.59
C GLY A 851 -6.84 -11.61 -37.35
N THR A 852 -6.77 -10.77 -38.37
CA THR A 852 -7.27 -9.39 -38.34
C THR A 852 -8.78 -9.27 -38.10
N GLU A 853 -9.52 -10.37 -38.29
CA GLU A 853 -10.97 -10.45 -38.03
C GLU A 853 -11.30 -10.74 -36.55
N GLY A 854 -10.28 -10.92 -35.71
CA GLY A 854 -10.41 -11.09 -34.25
C GLY A 854 -10.79 -12.50 -33.79
N LEU A 855 -10.91 -12.65 -32.47
CA LEU A 855 -11.18 -13.92 -31.79
C LEU A 855 -12.51 -14.54 -32.25
N ASP A 856 -13.55 -13.73 -32.47
CA ASP A 856 -14.88 -14.25 -32.81
C ASP A 856 -14.95 -14.96 -34.17
N ALA A 857 -14.22 -14.42 -35.15
CA ALA A 857 -14.10 -15.03 -36.47
C ALA A 857 -13.37 -16.38 -36.39
N LEU A 858 -12.26 -16.43 -35.63
CA LEU A 858 -11.51 -17.65 -35.38
C LEU A 858 -12.38 -18.72 -34.68
N LEU A 859 -13.06 -18.35 -33.58
CA LEU A 859 -13.90 -19.29 -32.83
C LEU A 859 -15.06 -19.83 -33.68
N THR A 860 -15.61 -19.02 -34.58
CA THR A 860 -16.63 -19.47 -35.56
C THR A 860 -16.07 -20.49 -36.54
N GLU A 861 -14.87 -20.27 -37.06
CA GLU A 861 -14.19 -21.22 -37.94
C GLU A 861 -13.89 -22.54 -37.21
N MET A 862 -13.33 -22.46 -36.00
CA MET A 862 -13.00 -23.62 -35.18
C MET A 862 -14.26 -24.41 -34.80
N ALA A 863 -15.37 -23.75 -34.46
CA ALA A 863 -16.64 -24.41 -34.18
C ALA A 863 -17.14 -25.25 -35.38
N ALA A 864 -17.04 -24.72 -36.61
CA ALA A 864 -17.40 -25.47 -37.81
C ALA A 864 -16.49 -26.70 -38.03
N GLN A 865 -15.21 -26.59 -37.69
CA GLN A 865 -14.27 -27.72 -37.72
C GLN A 865 -14.64 -28.78 -36.67
N ILE A 866 -15.10 -28.39 -35.47
CA ILE A 866 -15.57 -29.31 -34.43
C ILE A 866 -16.83 -30.05 -34.91
N GLU A 867 -17.82 -29.32 -35.47
CA GLU A 867 -19.06 -29.92 -35.99
C GLU A 867 -18.82 -30.95 -37.10
N ALA A 868 -17.74 -30.79 -37.88
CA ALA A 868 -17.36 -31.74 -38.92
C ALA A 868 -16.82 -33.07 -38.35
N GLN A 869 -16.39 -33.11 -37.08
CA GLN A 869 -15.90 -34.34 -36.44
C GLN A 869 -17.08 -35.19 -35.92
N SER A 870 -17.62 -36.04 -36.81
CA SER A 870 -18.79 -36.88 -36.49
C SER A 870 -18.51 -37.87 -35.36
N GLY A 871 -19.32 -37.83 -34.28
CA GLY A 871 -19.32 -38.84 -33.21
C GLY A 871 -18.70 -38.40 -31.87
N TYR A 872 -18.19 -37.18 -31.77
CA TYR A 872 -17.51 -36.66 -30.57
C TYR A 872 -18.32 -35.58 -29.82
N LEU A 873 -19.50 -35.21 -30.34
CA LEU A 873 -20.42 -34.26 -29.73
C LEU A 873 -21.63 -34.99 -29.11
N LEU A 874 -21.91 -34.72 -27.82
CA LEU A 874 -23.11 -35.20 -27.13
C LEU A 874 -24.36 -34.38 -27.48
N GLN A 875 -24.19 -33.11 -27.89
CA GLN A 875 -25.24 -32.20 -28.35
C GLN A 875 -24.70 -31.28 -29.47
N PRO A 876 -25.56 -30.69 -30.33
CA PRO A 876 -25.13 -29.65 -31.28
C PRO A 876 -24.54 -28.44 -30.54
N LEU A 877 -23.45 -27.88 -31.06
CA LEU A 877 -22.82 -26.68 -30.49
C LEU A 877 -23.82 -25.53 -30.47
N ARG A 878 -23.94 -24.87 -29.31
CA ARG A 878 -24.67 -23.60 -29.18
C ARG A 878 -23.68 -22.54 -28.71
N ARG A 879 -23.58 -21.46 -29.49
CA ARG A 879 -22.89 -20.25 -29.06
C ARG A 879 -23.72 -19.56 -27.97
N LEU A 880 -23.11 -19.32 -26.82
CA LEU A 880 -23.60 -18.34 -25.85
C LEU A 880 -23.04 -16.98 -26.31
N GLU A 881 -23.89 -16.10 -26.81
CA GLU A 881 -23.50 -14.72 -27.11
C GLU A 881 -23.41 -13.94 -25.78
N CYS A 882 -22.32 -13.22 -25.56
CA CYS A 882 -22.25 -12.15 -24.55
C CYS A 882 -22.95 -10.89 -25.05
#